data_AF-A0A420VKP4-F1
#
_entry.id   AF-A0A420VKP4-F1
#
_cell.length_a   1.000
_cell.length_b   1.000
_cell.length_c   1.000
_cell.angle_alpha   90.00
_cell.angle_beta   90.00
_cell.angle_gamma   90.00
#
_symmetry.space_group_name_H-M   'P 1'
#
loop_
_entity.id
_entity.type
_entity.pdbx_description
1 polymer ?
#
loop_
_entity_poly.entity_id
_entity_poly.type
_entity_poly.pdbx_seq_one_letter_code
_entity_poly.pdbx_strand_id
1 'polypeptide(L)'
;MKTNKLSNHIILSSIVSSMLFSPLMALPSGGKFTHGTSGTITTNGNNMQVSGNGLNSVIQWGGGFNIGKDQSVNFGNNNFKGQQNYLNIAHGANKSMIEGVLNAGGNNVFLINPNGVIITKTGTINANRFVASTSSMSNESMQDFADGKLAYNTFSPVFKPNGGNVVNMGGEINAASVVLQGNKVISNAYTDYHKNLGEHSKQISANEITLQGNEVHVDVSSINGNQLSKLNIKGSDGNNFKGSMYLNASGYYYNPSSFKVFGKYTNTNNNFKVYDYVGIGSDVDWWHFAKGWNDDKEGFRETADKYRLTSDIDFKASSGQNYANYCIEGLGCTNMIVGYKDAIYDNWELVKDNGFSNKTFDGQGFTLSNISIDTTNIPSITYAGIFGSANNSVFKNIKVDYNQNSIISHAMQTGGFIGYASGSSKFENIELKNISKISAQMDNNLYVGGFVGNVNGATFDQILLGTIGEISGLSTSFRSHIGGFAGSVNNGKFENISIFDIKKILNDETTRETYTGGFAGEISFEGGQFNNIDIRGIEEIRGGFVTGGFSGNIYKSEVSNINLDIGDINSVFNSSSNTYAGGFAGSIDSGESEFSNISVAVRNIKSINEDSQSVFYDDSENIGNAYAGGFVGFANGGIFDNISIKANKIEAINNNNLETGRAVAGGFAGKIEGYRSDKLTISNITIRNIDTILGKLEQEKNSIVNVGGFAGWIQKEGQGDLSNISLYNIKNIQAYGKGDFANAGGFIGRVDGRGLGRDIKLNLKNIYLFFEKNSQIYSSASEGKAISGKFISAYDDKTSKLFFDDIHVYHHESDFSDVDSDKNYWKDTQVNIHTYNDENKEEKYKEFLNQDNSIARPIIELPSKPEFVESEKINYPDVESIKNEEAILGEDDLFEVTIKEEILGDLIEQHYKVYIDTLLQMLAEKDYKLMTLEEKIEFISKYFLKDTVNNKEEALKIIQSLDFIAAYQDNGLNQASEDKFESGIRDFYIKNIKANMDKVLENKDRISFALKNDLKDVVLNSNSLIAELEEIKKQLQALADQYNEYVRNNTQIDTNVLSELLLSINSLSKQQDAILSQLGLSDIKSKIEYKIDNGSFLLVGDYAQTAYKPILEAVNINPGNSSKPDLPWIDLFPTLPDRVDQVDYVTFGGVPFGLMGNDFIRKEPEINIIGKTEGDDYKKTCVTSSNSKVMNACIN
;
A
#
# COMPACT_ATOMS: atom_id res chain seq x y z
N MET A 1 -32.13 -47.82 18.56
CA MET A 1 -33.54 -48.14 18.91
C MET A 1 -34.10 -46.99 19.75
N LYS A 2 -34.86 -46.05 19.14
CA LYS A 2 -35.81 -45.08 19.76
C LYS A 2 -36.28 -43.96 18.80
N THR A 3 -36.12 -44.08 17.47
CA THR A 3 -36.32 -42.97 16.52
C THR A 3 -37.74 -42.75 15.97
N ASN A 4 -38.76 -43.54 16.33
CA ASN A 4 -40.10 -43.43 15.72
C ASN A 4 -41.20 -42.82 16.61
N LYS A 5 -40.87 -42.20 17.74
CA LYS A 5 -41.89 -41.67 18.69
C LYS A 5 -42.06 -40.14 18.69
N LEU A 6 -41.36 -39.39 17.83
CA LEU A 6 -41.49 -37.92 17.76
C LEU A 6 -42.62 -37.43 16.83
N SER A 7 -43.41 -38.34 16.26
CA SER A 7 -44.14 -38.08 15.02
C SER A 7 -45.50 -37.37 15.13
N ASN A 8 -45.90 -36.71 16.22
CA ASN A 8 -47.17 -35.92 16.17
C ASN A 8 -47.39 -34.80 17.21
N HIS A 9 -46.47 -34.52 18.12
CA HIS A 9 -46.84 -33.84 19.37
C HIS A 9 -45.71 -32.96 19.93
N ILE A 10 -45.60 -31.71 19.46
CA ILE A 10 -44.64 -30.66 19.93
C ILE A 10 -45.34 -29.25 19.93
N ILE A 11 -45.16 -28.40 20.96
CA ILE A 11 -45.80 -27.08 21.32
C ILE A 11 -44.75 -25.94 21.26
N LEU A 12 -45.00 -24.61 21.26
CA LEU A 12 -46.00 -23.59 20.81
C LEU A 12 -45.30 -22.22 20.94
N SER A 13 -45.74 -21.24 20.14
CA SER A 13 -46.29 -20.00 20.73
C SER A 13 -47.36 -19.42 19.79
N SER A 14 -48.56 -19.15 20.33
CA SER A 14 -49.74 -18.79 19.56
C SER A 14 -49.98 -17.28 19.35
N ILE A 15 -48.96 -16.43 19.54
CA ILE A 15 -49.03 -14.99 19.18
C ILE A 15 -47.74 -14.48 18.49
N VAL A 16 -46.93 -15.32 17.84
CA VAL A 16 -45.72 -14.84 17.14
C VAL A 16 -45.70 -15.23 15.68
N SER A 17 -46.63 -14.74 14.85
CA SER A 17 -46.47 -14.83 13.39
C SER A 17 -47.50 -13.97 12.64
N SER A 18 -47.10 -12.74 12.36
CA SER A 18 -47.65 -11.85 11.34
C SER A 18 -46.67 -10.69 11.21
N MET A 19 -45.74 -10.83 10.27
CA MET A 19 -44.78 -9.83 9.74
C MET A 19 -43.41 -10.48 9.58
N LEU A 20 -43.29 -11.18 8.46
CA LEU A 20 -42.08 -11.30 7.67
C LEU A 20 -41.68 -9.89 7.23
N PHE A 21 -40.44 -9.48 7.51
CA PHE A 21 -39.72 -8.50 6.69
C PHE A 21 -38.25 -8.88 6.73
N SER A 22 -37.69 -9.16 5.56
CA SER A 22 -36.26 -9.02 5.30
C SER A 22 -35.93 -7.54 5.25
N PRO A 23 -35.00 -7.10 6.10
CA PRO A 23 -33.78 -6.50 5.58
C PRO A 23 -32.58 -7.27 6.11
N LEU A 24 -31.41 -7.08 5.49
CA LEU A 24 -30.12 -7.44 6.08
C LEU A 24 -30.14 -7.04 7.57
N MET A 25 -30.11 -8.01 8.49
CA MET A 25 -30.21 -7.72 9.91
C MET A 25 -28.93 -7.02 10.37
N ALA A 26 -29.08 -5.78 10.85
CA ALA A 26 -27.97 -4.96 11.29
C ALA A 26 -27.42 -5.38 12.68
N LEU A 27 -28.09 -6.26 13.43
CA LEU A 27 -27.61 -6.80 14.71
C LEU A 27 -27.66 -8.33 14.68
N PRO A 28 -26.95 -9.04 15.59
CA PRO A 28 -27.07 -10.48 15.74
C PRO A 28 -28.54 -10.85 16.02
N SER A 29 -29.00 -12.02 15.58
CA SER A 29 -30.41 -12.39 15.72
C SER A 29 -30.63 -13.85 16.10
N GLY A 30 -31.71 -14.09 16.86
CA GLY A 30 -32.06 -15.41 17.36
C GLY A 30 -31.06 -15.99 18.35
N GLY A 31 -30.61 -15.19 19.31
CA GLY A 31 -29.63 -15.60 20.32
C GLY A 31 -30.25 -16.47 21.43
N LYS A 32 -29.61 -17.60 21.73
CA LYS A 32 -30.01 -18.53 22.80
C LYS A 32 -28.80 -19.01 23.62
N PHE A 33 -28.91 -18.94 24.94
CA PHE A 33 -27.93 -19.58 25.84
C PHE A 33 -28.11 -21.11 25.85
N THR A 34 -27.01 -21.84 25.82
CA THR A 34 -26.95 -23.32 25.73
C THR A 34 -25.88 -23.90 26.67
N HIS A 35 -25.73 -25.23 26.69
CA HIS A 35 -24.76 -26.00 27.46
C HIS A 35 -24.82 -25.72 28.96
N GLY A 36 -26.03 -25.51 29.49
CA GLY A 36 -26.28 -25.18 30.90
C GLY A 36 -25.92 -23.75 31.30
N THR A 37 -25.54 -22.88 30.35
CA THR A 37 -25.31 -21.45 30.61
C THR A 37 -26.61 -20.65 30.57
N SER A 38 -26.63 -19.47 31.20
CA SER A 38 -27.83 -18.62 31.25
C SER A 38 -27.48 -17.13 31.23
N GLY A 39 -28.44 -16.32 30.79
CA GLY A 39 -28.31 -14.88 30.67
C GLY A 39 -29.44 -14.24 29.88
N THR A 40 -29.32 -12.93 29.63
CA THR A 40 -30.31 -12.14 28.90
C THR A 40 -29.71 -11.47 27.67
N ILE A 41 -30.54 -11.31 26.64
CA ILE A 41 -30.21 -10.60 25.40
C ILE A 41 -31.31 -9.56 25.22
N THR A 42 -30.97 -8.28 25.29
CA THR A 42 -31.92 -7.19 25.11
C THR A 42 -31.46 -6.30 23.96
N THR A 43 -32.41 -5.88 23.14
CA THR A 43 -32.16 -4.98 22.00
C THR A 43 -32.96 -3.71 22.19
N ASN A 44 -32.30 -2.55 22.12
CA ASN A 44 -32.92 -1.24 22.22
C ASN A 44 -32.41 -0.34 21.07
N GLY A 45 -33.23 -0.18 20.04
CA GLY A 45 -32.84 0.52 18.81
C GLY A 45 -31.60 -0.12 18.21
N ASN A 46 -30.53 0.67 18.08
CA ASN A 46 -29.28 0.25 17.47
C ASN A 46 -28.30 -0.49 18.41
N ASN A 47 -28.69 -0.74 19.66
CA ASN A 47 -27.81 -1.31 20.67
C ASN A 47 -28.37 -2.63 21.20
N MET A 48 -27.55 -3.67 21.18
CA MET A 48 -27.80 -4.94 21.83
C MET A 48 -26.94 -5.07 23.08
N GLN A 49 -27.53 -5.55 24.17
CA GLN A 49 -26.84 -5.91 25.42
C GLN A 49 -26.94 -7.42 25.62
N VAL A 50 -25.79 -8.07 25.86
CA VAL A 50 -25.67 -9.51 26.13
C VAL A 50 -25.06 -9.70 27.52
N SER A 51 -25.89 -10.15 28.47
CA SER A 51 -25.54 -10.28 29.88
C SER A 51 -25.55 -11.75 30.30
N GLY A 52 -24.36 -12.34 30.51
CA GLY A 52 -24.24 -13.69 31.06
C GLY A 52 -24.34 -13.68 32.58
N ASN A 53 -24.92 -14.72 33.17
CA ASN A 53 -25.04 -14.85 34.63
C ASN A 53 -23.79 -15.47 35.27
N GLY A 54 -23.06 -16.31 34.51
CA GLY A 54 -21.87 -17.03 34.98
C GLY A 54 -20.57 -16.53 34.38
N LEU A 55 -19.48 -17.22 34.73
CA LEU A 55 -18.14 -16.96 34.18
C LEU A 55 -18.09 -17.22 32.67
N ASN A 56 -18.72 -18.30 32.21
CA ASN A 56 -18.76 -18.72 30.81
C ASN A 56 -20.20 -18.69 30.29
N SER A 57 -20.37 -18.23 29.06
CA SER A 57 -21.65 -18.19 28.34
C SER A 57 -21.47 -18.80 26.95
N VAL A 58 -22.33 -19.76 26.58
CA VAL A 58 -22.37 -20.36 25.24
C VAL A 58 -23.67 -19.95 24.57
N ILE A 59 -23.57 -19.18 23.49
CA ILE A 59 -24.71 -18.53 22.83
C ILE A 59 -24.77 -18.96 21.35
N GLN A 60 -25.90 -19.53 20.96
CA GLN A 60 -26.21 -19.91 19.58
C GLN A 60 -27.02 -18.80 18.91
N TRP A 61 -26.65 -18.39 17.70
CA TRP A 61 -27.29 -17.31 16.94
C TRP A 61 -27.92 -17.83 15.65
N GLY A 62 -29.24 -18.03 15.66
CA GLY A 62 -29.97 -18.66 14.56
C GLY A 62 -29.93 -17.88 13.26
N GLY A 63 -29.97 -16.54 13.32
CA GLY A 63 -29.89 -15.68 12.14
C GLY A 63 -28.48 -15.18 11.81
N GLY A 64 -27.46 -15.78 12.42
CA GLY A 64 -26.07 -15.35 12.32
C GLY A 64 -25.72 -14.17 13.24
N PHE A 65 -24.46 -13.77 13.17
CA PHE A 65 -23.89 -12.72 14.02
C PHE A 65 -23.30 -11.60 13.15
N ASN A 66 -24.09 -10.55 12.93
CA ASN A 66 -23.70 -9.36 12.17
C ASN A 66 -23.83 -8.13 13.05
N ILE A 67 -22.95 -7.14 12.88
CA ILE A 67 -23.08 -5.82 13.52
C ILE A 67 -22.96 -4.81 12.39
N GLY A 68 -24.07 -4.35 11.86
CA GLY A 68 -24.15 -3.37 10.79
C GLY A 68 -23.64 -2.00 11.22
N LYS A 69 -23.48 -1.11 10.23
CA LYS A 69 -23.04 0.26 10.47
C LYS A 69 -23.96 0.99 11.46
N ASP A 70 -23.36 1.75 12.37
CA ASP A 70 -24.03 2.52 13.44
C ASP A 70 -24.78 1.67 14.49
N GLN A 71 -24.50 0.36 14.52
CA GLN A 71 -25.02 -0.57 15.52
C GLN A 71 -23.95 -0.93 16.56
N SER A 72 -24.37 -1.33 17.75
CA SER A 72 -23.45 -1.85 18.77
C SER A 72 -23.96 -3.10 19.49
N VAL A 73 -23.03 -3.99 19.83
CA VAL A 73 -23.26 -5.15 20.70
C VAL A 73 -22.36 -5.02 21.92
N ASN A 74 -22.97 -5.00 23.09
CA ASN A 74 -22.30 -4.80 24.37
C ASN A 74 -22.38 -6.09 25.19
N PHE A 75 -21.23 -6.69 25.49
CA PHE A 75 -21.10 -7.87 26.35
C PHE A 75 -20.71 -7.46 27.77
N GLY A 76 -21.45 -7.97 28.75
CA GLY A 76 -21.11 -7.83 30.16
C GLY A 76 -22.35 -7.85 31.03
N ASN A 77 -22.17 -8.24 32.28
CA ASN A 77 -23.19 -8.11 33.32
C ASN A 77 -22.63 -7.26 34.45
N ASN A 78 -23.20 -6.07 34.68
CA ASN A 78 -22.74 -5.15 35.74
C ASN A 78 -22.80 -5.76 37.15
N ASN A 79 -23.58 -6.84 37.34
CA ASN A 79 -23.69 -7.56 38.61
C ASN A 79 -22.63 -8.65 38.77
N PHE A 80 -21.92 -9.03 37.70
CA PHE A 80 -20.86 -10.03 37.75
C PHE A 80 -19.53 -9.37 38.11
N LYS A 81 -18.81 -9.92 39.10
CA LYS A 81 -17.48 -9.45 39.49
C LYS A 81 -16.41 -10.33 38.85
N GLY A 82 -15.67 -9.76 37.90
CA GLY A 82 -14.55 -10.43 37.23
C GLY A 82 -14.68 -10.37 35.71
N GLN A 83 -13.81 -11.12 35.04
CA GLN A 83 -13.79 -11.23 33.58
C GLN A 83 -14.65 -12.41 33.13
N GLN A 84 -15.63 -12.18 32.26
CA GLN A 84 -16.52 -13.19 31.68
C GLN A 84 -16.03 -13.64 30.30
N ASN A 85 -16.49 -14.82 29.87
CA ASN A 85 -16.18 -15.44 28.59
C ASN A 85 -17.48 -15.70 27.80
N TYR A 86 -17.55 -15.18 26.57
CA TYR A 86 -18.72 -15.30 25.70
C TYR A 86 -18.37 -16.06 24.42
N LEU A 87 -18.80 -17.30 24.32
CA LEU A 87 -18.71 -18.12 23.11
C LEU A 87 -19.97 -17.93 22.27
N ASN A 88 -19.82 -17.25 21.13
CA ASN A 88 -20.90 -16.93 20.19
C ASN A 88 -20.74 -17.79 18.95
N ILE A 89 -21.75 -18.58 18.63
CA ILE A 89 -21.75 -19.49 17.49
C ILE A 89 -22.83 -19.02 16.53
N ALA A 90 -22.38 -18.53 15.38
CA ALA A 90 -23.24 -18.03 14.32
C ALA A 90 -23.66 -19.19 13.42
N HIS A 91 -24.97 -19.33 13.25
CA HIS A 91 -25.57 -20.30 12.37
C HIS A 91 -25.98 -19.67 11.04
N GLY A 92 -26.22 -20.52 10.05
CA GLY A 92 -26.81 -20.15 8.76
C GLY A 92 -25.82 -20.12 7.60
N ALA A 93 -26.21 -19.51 6.50
CA ALA A 93 -25.45 -19.55 5.24
C ALA A 93 -24.51 -18.36 5.04
N ASN A 94 -24.52 -17.36 5.94
CA ASN A 94 -23.86 -16.08 5.71
C ASN A 94 -22.64 -15.89 6.62
N LYS A 95 -21.66 -15.15 6.09
CA LYS A 95 -20.50 -14.67 6.84
C LYS A 95 -20.94 -13.69 7.92
N SER A 96 -20.18 -13.61 9.01
CA SER A 96 -20.35 -12.57 10.02
C SER A 96 -19.71 -11.27 9.54
N MET A 97 -20.54 -10.24 9.32
CA MET A 97 -20.11 -8.89 8.94
C MET A 97 -20.11 -7.96 10.15
N ILE A 98 -18.94 -7.47 10.55
CA ILE A 98 -18.76 -6.54 11.66
C ILE A 98 -18.38 -5.16 11.10
N GLU A 99 -19.38 -4.31 10.93
CA GLU A 99 -19.30 -2.91 10.48
C GLU A 99 -19.47 -1.89 11.61
N GLY A 100 -20.18 -2.26 12.68
CA GLY A 100 -20.42 -1.45 13.87
C GLY A 100 -19.47 -1.79 15.03
N VAL A 101 -19.95 -1.60 16.26
CA VAL A 101 -19.12 -1.70 17.48
C VAL A 101 -19.43 -2.97 18.27
N LEU A 102 -18.41 -3.78 18.54
CA LEU A 102 -18.45 -4.84 19.55
C LEU A 102 -17.70 -4.36 20.78
N ASN A 103 -18.39 -4.21 21.91
CA ASN A 103 -17.79 -3.78 23.16
C ASN A 103 -17.98 -4.85 24.23
N ALA A 104 -16.90 -5.33 24.83
CA ALA A 104 -16.95 -6.39 25.84
C ALA A 104 -16.38 -5.98 27.20
N GLY A 105 -16.00 -4.71 27.42
CA GLY A 105 -15.73 -4.18 28.77
C GLY A 105 -14.77 -5.02 29.63
N GLY A 106 -13.62 -5.44 29.09
CA GLY A 106 -12.65 -6.29 29.78
C GLY A 106 -12.95 -7.79 29.76
N ASN A 107 -14.02 -8.23 29.08
CA ASN A 107 -14.40 -9.63 28.88
C ASN A 107 -13.78 -10.25 27.62
N ASN A 108 -13.87 -11.57 27.51
CA ASN A 108 -13.37 -12.34 26.37
C ASN A 108 -14.52 -12.73 25.44
N VAL A 109 -14.35 -12.54 24.13
CA VAL A 109 -15.37 -12.85 23.12
C VAL A 109 -14.77 -13.80 22.09
N PHE A 110 -15.47 -14.91 21.87
CA PHE A 110 -15.17 -15.91 20.86
C PHE A 110 -16.34 -15.90 19.87
N LEU A 111 -16.06 -15.64 18.59
CA LEU A 111 -17.02 -15.63 17.50
C LEU A 111 -16.67 -16.74 16.52
N ILE A 112 -17.54 -17.75 16.46
CA ILE A 112 -17.40 -18.93 15.60
C ILE A 112 -18.42 -18.84 14.48
N ASN A 113 -17.96 -18.78 13.23
CA ASN A 113 -18.82 -18.84 12.06
C ASN A 113 -18.13 -19.63 10.93
N PRO A 114 -18.54 -20.88 10.66
CA PRO A 114 -17.97 -21.68 9.57
C PRO A 114 -17.97 -21.01 8.20
N ASN A 115 -18.90 -20.09 7.92
CA ASN A 115 -18.97 -19.40 6.63
C ASN A 115 -17.91 -18.31 6.46
N GLY A 116 -17.41 -17.74 7.55
CA GLY A 116 -16.44 -16.63 7.51
C GLY A 116 -16.75 -15.51 8.49
N VAL A 117 -15.71 -14.72 8.81
CA VAL A 117 -15.81 -13.52 9.63
C VAL A 117 -15.09 -12.37 8.94
N ILE A 118 -15.81 -11.28 8.68
CA ILE A 118 -15.28 -10.07 8.03
C ILE A 118 -15.47 -8.89 8.98
N ILE A 119 -14.35 -8.31 9.39
CA ILE A 119 -14.31 -7.04 10.13
C ILE A 119 -14.06 -5.96 9.11
N THR A 120 -15.05 -5.10 8.86
CA THR A 120 -14.94 -4.10 7.81
C THR A 120 -14.11 -2.90 8.28
N LYS A 121 -13.82 -1.98 7.36
CA LYS A 121 -13.11 -0.72 7.64
C LYS A 121 -13.77 0.17 8.70
N THR A 122 -15.06 -0.03 8.99
CA THR A 122 -15.79 0.73 10.03
C THR A 122 -15.95 -0.06 11.33
N GLY A 123 -15.70 -1.38 11.30
CA GLY A 123 -15.84 -2.25 12.46
C GLY A 123 -14.87 -1.87 13.58
N THR A 124 -15.38 -1.87 14.82
CA THR A 124 -14.58 -1.62 16.02
C THR A 124 -14.83 -2.73 17.03
N ILE A 125 -13.77 -3.36 17.54
CA ILE A 125 -13.84 -4.42 18.55
C ILE A 125 -13.05 -4.00 19.78
N ASN A 126 -13.70 -3.95 20.94
CA ASN A 126 -13.08 -3.65 22.23
C ASN A 126 -13.30 -4.84 23.17
N ALA A 127 -12.25 -5.58 23.50
CA ALA A 127 -12.33 -6.76 24.37
C ALA A 127 -11.06 -6.93 25.21
N ASN A 128 -11.02 -7.90 26.14
CA ASN A 128 -9.73 -8.35 26.68
C ASN A 128 -9.09 -9.40 25.75
N ARG A 129 -9.88 -10.37 25.28
CA ARG A 129 -9.47 -11.32 24.25
C ARG A 129 -10.55 -11.39 23.19
N PHE A 130 -10.14 -11.35 21.93
CA PHE A 130 -11.04 -11.54 20.80
C PHE A 130 -10.56 -12.73 19.96
N VAL A 131 -11.43 -13.72 19.77
CA VAL A 131 -11.18 -14.89 18.92
C VAL A 131 -12.24 -14.90 17.83
N ALA A 132 -11.82 -14.81 16.57
CA ALA A 132 -12.68 -15.04 15.40
C ALA A 132 -12.22 -16.32 14.71
N SER A 133 -13.11 -17.30 14.57
CA SER A 133 -12.77 -18.59 13.98
C SER A 133 -13.84 -19.10 13.01
N THR A 134 -13.41 -19.75 11.94
CA THR A 134 -14.27 -20.48 11.01
C THR A 134 -14.23 -21.99 11.23
N SER A 135 -13.47 -22.47 12.22
CA SER A 135 -13.51 -23.88 12.57
C SER A 135 -14.69 -24.17 13.49
N SER A 136 -15.54 -25.12 13.10
CA SER A 136 -16.64 -25.60 13.97
C SER A 136 -16.14 -26.20 15.28
N MET A 137 -17.03 -26.24 16.26
CA MET A 137 -16.81 -26.83 17.58
C MET A 137 -17.76 -28.00 17.81
N SER A 138 -17.26 -29.08 18.38
CA SER A 138 -18.10 -30.20 18.80
C SER A 138 -18.96 -29.81 20.01
N ASN A 139 -20.10 -30.50 20.19
CA ASN A 139 -20.98 -30.33 21.35
C ASN A 139 -20.23 -30.55 22.68
N GLU A 140 -19.33 -31.53 22.72
CA GLU A 140 -18.46 -31.80 23.88
C GLU A 140 -17.53 -30.63 24.18
N SER A 141 -16.90 -30.03 23.17
CA SER A 141 -16.01 -28.87 23.35
C SER A 141 -16.77 -27.63 23.83
N MET A 142 -18.01 -27.45 23.37
CA MET A 142 -18.89 -26.39 23.87
C MET A 142 -19.28 -26.61 25.33
N GLN A 143 -19.57 -27.86 25.71
CA GLN A 143 -19.83 -28.22 27.11
C GLN A 143 -18.60 -27.99 27.99
N ASP A 144 -17.42 -28.40 27.54
CA ASP A 144 -16.18 -28.19 28.30
C ASP A 144 -15.82 -26.70 28.45
N PHE A 145 -16.23 -25.85 27.50
CA PHE A 145 -16.13 -24.40 27.63
C PHE A 145 -17.08 -23.88 28.70
N ALA A 146 -18.36 -24.30 28.67
CA ALA A 146 -19.36 -23.91 29.66
C ALA A 146 -18.92 -24.30 31.08
N ASP A 147 -18.44 -25.53 31.25
CA ASP A 147 -17.94 -26.10 32.52
C ASP A 147 -16.63 -25.45 33.01
N GLY A 148 -15.96 -24.65 32.17
CA GLY A 148 -14.67 -24.03 32.50
C GLY A 148 -13.48 -24.99 32.52
N LYS A 149 -13.60 -26.16 31.87
CA LYS A 149 -12.49 -27.12 31.70
C LYS A 149 -11.48 -26.63 30.66
N LEU A 150 -11.90 -25.75 29.75
CA LEU A 150 -11.04 -25.11 28.77
C LEU A 150 -10.46 -23.82 29.35
N ALA A 151 -9.13 -23.72 29.34
CA ALA A 151 -8.43 -22.53 29.81
C ALA A 151 -8.69 -21.35 28.86
N TYR A 152 -9.52 -20.40 29.28
CA TYR A 152 -9.97 -19.27 28.45
C TYR A 152 -8.84 -18.42 27.87
N ASN A 153 -7.69 -18.35 28.55
CA ASN A 153 -6.52 -17.58 28.15
C ASN A 153 -5.67 -18.26 27.05
N THR A 154 -5.92 -19.53 26.75
CA THR A 154 -5.21 -20.26 25.68
C THR A 154 -6.17 -20.90 24.68
N PHE A 155 -7.45 -21.00 25.01
CA PHE A 155 -8.45 -21.67 24.19
C PHE A 155 -8.65 -21.00 22.83
N SER A 156 -8.74 -21.83 21.80
CA SER A 156 -9.23 -21.57 20.44
C SER A 156 -9.81 -22.88 19.91
N PRO A 157 -10.85 -22.87 19.04
CA PRO A 157 -11.30 -24.08 18.37
C PRO A 157 -10.14 -24.79 17.64
N VAL A 158 -10.19 -26.11 17.58
CA VAL A 158 -9.23 -26.88 16.77
C VAL A 158 -9.40 -26.49 15.31
N PHE A 159 -8.29 -26.13 14.64
CA PHE A 159 -8.35 -25.71 13.25
C PHE A 159 -8.88 -26.82 12.35
N LYS A 160 -9.90 -26.50 11.54
CA LYS A 160 -10.39 -27.37 10.46
C LYS A 160 -10.07 -26.75 9.11
N PRO A 161 -9.37 -27.48 8.21
CA PRO A 161 -9.21 -27.05 6.83
C PRO A 161 -10.60 -27.03 6.14
N ASN A 162 -10.78 -26.16 5.13
CA ASN A 162 -12.00 -25.98 4.33
C ASN A 162 -13.14 -25.12 4.92
N GLY A 163 -12.97 -24.56 6.13
CA GLY A 163 -13.87 -23.52 6.62
C GLY A 163 -13.77 -22.21 5.83
N GLY A 164 -14.60 -21.22 6.17
CA GLY A 164 -14.55 -19.88 5.57
C GLY A 164 -13.27 -19.11 5.89
N ASN A 165 -13.22 -17.88 5.37
CA ASN A 165 -12.09 -16.97 5.56
C ASN A 165 -12.31 -16.02 6.75
N VAL A 166 -11.23 -15.59 7.41
CA VAL A 166 -11.25 -14.50 8.38
C VAL A 166 -10.50 -13.30 7.82
N VAL A 167 -11.20 -12.19 7.63
CA VAL A 167 -10.67 -11.00 6.98
C VAL A 167 -10.88 -9.78 7.87
N ASN A 168 -9.80 -9.17 8.35
CA ASN A 168 -9.82 -7.80 8.82
C ASN A 168 -9.50 -6.87 7.64
N MET A 169 -10.48 -6.06 7.21
CA MET A 169 -10.34 -5.13 6.08
C MET A 169 -9.71 -3.78 6.47
N GLY A 170 -9.25 -3.64 7.72
CA GLY A 170 -8.77 -2.38 8.31
C GLY A 170 -9.68 -1.84 9.40
N GLY A 171 -10.49 -2.69 10.04
CA GLY A 171 -11.23 -2.35 11.25
C GLY A 171 -10.32 -2.32 12.48
N GLU A 172 -10.78 -1.62 13.51
CA GLU A 172 -10.04 -1.42 14.76
C GLU A 172 -10.31 -2.56 15.73
N ILE A 173 -9.25 -3.13 16.31
CA ILE A 173 -9.34 -4.18 17.32
C ILE A 173 -8.45 -3.80 18.51
N ASN A 174 -9.08 -3.42 19.61
CA ASN A 174 -8.43 -3.14 20.89
C ASN A 174 -8.65 -4.33 21.83
N ALA A 175 -7.60 -5.13 22.03
CA ALA A 175 -7.64 -6.28 22.93
C ALA A 175 -6.27 -6.58 23.54
N ALA A 176 -6.21 -7.25 24.69
CA ALA A 176 -4.93 -7.76 25.20
C ALA A 176 -4.39 -8.90 24.30
N SER A 177 -5.30 -9.72 23.73
CA SER A 177 -4.96 -10.86 22.87
C SER A 177 -5.97 -11.02 21.72
N VAL A 178 -5.49 -11.28 20.50
CA VAL A 178 -6.30 -11.49 19.29
C VAL A 178 -5.95 -12.82 18.64
N VAL A 179 -6.96 -13.60 18.26
CA VAL A 179 -6.81 -14.84 17.48
C VAL A 179 -7.74 -14.78 16.27
N LEU A 180 -7.18 -14.83 15.07
CA LEU A 180 -7.93 -14.92 13.81
C LEU A 180 -7.62 -16.28 13.17
N GLN A 181 -8.65 -17.08 12.94
CA GLN A 181 -8.51 -18.48 12.53
C GLN A 181 -9.46 -18.84 11.38
N GLY A 182 -8.94 -19.15 10.20
CA GLY A 182 -9.76 -19.61 9.08
C GLY A 182 -8.96 -20.16 7.90
N ASN A 183 -9.63 -20.62 6.84
CA ASN A 183 -8.92 -21.23 5.71
C ASN A 183 -7.92 -20.25 5.09
N LYS A 184 -8.36 -19.01 4.84
CA LYS A 184 -7.49 -17.85 4.62
C LYS A 184 -7.64 -16.84 5.75
N VAL A 185 -6.53 -16.24 6.18
CA VAL A 185 -6.52 -15.16 7.17
C VAL A 185 -5.86 -13.93 6.57
N ILE A 186 -6.61 -12.84 6.50
CA ILE A 186 -6.14 -11.56 5.95
C ILE A 186 -6.20 -10.49 7.03
N SER A 187 -5.05 -9.89 7.31
CA SER A 187 -4.96 -8.67 8.11
C SER A 187 -4.58 -7.53 7.17
N ASN A 188 -5.58 -6.79 6.71
CA ASN A 188 -5.40 -5.70 5.76
C ASN A 188 -5.46 -4.34 6.48
N ALA A 189 -4.72 -3.36 5.96
CA ALA A 189 -4.73 -2.02 6.50
C ALA A 189 -5.95 -1.19 6.09
N TYR A 190 -6.23 -0.14 6.86
CA TYR A 190 -7.27 0.84 6.54
C TYR A 190 -6.78 1.77 5.42
N THR A 191 -7.05 1.46 4.15
CA THR A 191 -6.46 2.20 3.02
C THR A 191 -7.13 3.53 2.65
N ASP A 192 -8.27 3.88 3.26
CA ASP A 192 -9.01 5.14 2.99
C ASP A 192 -8.52 6.30 3.89
N TYR A 193 -7.24 6.34 4.24
CA TYR A 193 -6.66 7.34 5.15
C TYR A 193 -6.93 8.79 4.73
N HIS A 194 -7.12 9.03 3.43
CA HIS A 194 -7.26 10.35 2.81
C HIS A 194 -8.63 10.98 2.96
N LYS A 195 -9.67 10.17 3.17
CA LYS A 195 -11.04 10.66 3.31
C LYS A 195 -11.34 11.13 4.73
N ASN A 196 -10.58 10.67 5.72
CA ASN A 196 -10.81 10.91 7.15
C ASN A 196 -9.54 11.44 7.83
N LEU A 197 -9.04 12.59 7.36
CA LEU A 197 -7.90 13.31 7.96
C LEU A 197 -8.22 13.73 9.40
N GLY A 198 -8.01 12.84 10.37
CA GLY A 198 -8.28 13.08 11.79
C GLY A 198 -8.57 11.83 12.62
N GLU A 199 -8.97 10.72 12.02
CA GLU A 199 -9.05 9.43 12.73
C GLU A 199 -7.65 8.83 12.83
N HIS A 200 -7.22 8.48 14.05
CA HIS A 200 -6.04 7.65 14.25
C HIS A 200 -6.11 6.43 13.33
N SER A 201 -4.97 5.98 12.82
CA SER A 201 -4.89 4.76 12.02
C SER A 201 -5.57 3.62 12.77
N LYS A 202 -6.70 3.12 12.25
CA LYS A 202 -7.39 1.94 12.77
C LYS A 202 -6.44 0.75 12.63
N GLN A 203 -6.21 0.07 13.74
CA GLN A 203 -5.20 -0.98 13.86
C GLN A 203 -5.69 -2.10 14.78
N ILE A 204 -4.99 -3.23 14.72
CA ILE A 204 -5.00 -4.25 15.76
C ILE A 204 -4.00 -3.83 16.83
N SER A 205 -4.52 -3.42 17.98
CA SER A 205 -3.78 -3.01 19.18
C SER A 205 -3.86 -4.13 20.21
N ALA A 206 -2.89 -5.05 20.19
CA ALA A 206 -2.81 -6.19 21.10
C ALA A 206 -1.39 -6.58 21.49
N ASN A 207 -1.23 -7.16 22.69
CA ASN A 207 0.06 -7.66 23.16
C ASN A 207 0.48 -8.93 22.41
N GLU A 208 -0.50 -9.78 22.09
CA GLU A 208 -0.30 -11.02 21.36
C GLU A 208 -1.34 -11.17 20.24
N ILE A 209 -0.88 -11.46 19.03
CA ILE A 209 -1.72 -11.75 17.87
C ILE A 209 -1.38 -13.16 17.36
N THR A 210 -2.40 -14.00 17.18
CA THR A 210 -2.28 -15.29 16.49
C THR A 210 -3.10 -15.29 15.22
N LEU A 211 -2.47 -15.55 14.09
CA LEU A 211 -3.11 -15.73 12.78
C LEU A 211 -2.94 -17.20 12.38
N GLN A 212 -4.04 -17.91 12.19
CA GLN A 212 -4.01 -19.34 11.87
C GLN A 212 -4.81 -19.66 10.61
N GLY A 213 -4.13 -20.12 9.55
CA GLY A 213 -4.77 -20.49 8.29
C GLY A 213 -3.84 -21.16 7.29
N ASN A 214 -4.41 -21.77 6.25
CA ASN A 214 -3.64 -22.40 5.17
C ASN A 214 -2.94 -21.34 4.28
N GLU A 215 -3.54 -20.15 4.19
CA GLU A 215 -2.99 -18.98 3.50
C GLU A 215 -3.17 -17.74 4.38
N VAL A 216 -2.07 -17.06 4.71
CA VAL A 216 -2.07 -15.88 5.59
C VAL A 216 -1.43 -14.71 4.89
N HIS A 217 -2.12 -13.57 4.83
CA HIS A 217 -1.53 -12.31 4.35
C HIS A 217 -1.65 -11.23 5.41
N VAL A 218 -0.54 -10.52 5.63
CA VAL A 218 -0.42 -9.49 6.66
C VAL A 218 0.14 -8.22 6.03
N ASP A 219 -0.71 -7.22 5.87
CA ASP A 219 -0.26 -5.84 5.76
C ASP A 219 0.08 -5.37 7.18
N VAL A 220 1.37 -5.29 7.51
CA VAL A 220 1.79 -5.02 8.89
C VAL A 220 1.36 -3.63 9.36
N SER A 221 1.02 -2.70 8.44
CA SER A 221 0.49 -1.38 8.81
C SER A 221 -0.87 -1.46 9.51
N SER A 222 -1.57 -2.60 9.42
CA SER A 222 -2.79 -2.88 10.17
C SER A 222 -2.55 -3.19 11.66
N ILE A 223 -1.31 -3.24 12.14
CA ILE A 223 -0.96 -3.68 13.50
C ILE A 223 -0.14 -2.60 14.24
N ASN A 224 -0.44 -2.41 15.52
CA ASN A 224 0.32 -1.53 16.40
C ASN A 224 1.63 -2.19 16.86
N GLY A 225 2.73 -1.87 16.18
CA GLY A 225 4.04 -2.46 16.48
C GLY A 225 4.67 -2.01 17.81
N ASN A 226 4.19 -0.92 18.42
CA ASN A 226 4.64 -0.49 19.75
C ASN A 226 4.00 -1.32 20.87
N GLN A 227 2.74 -1.76 20.70
CA GLN A 227 2.05 -2.59 21.69
C GLN A 227 2.34 -4.09 21.51
N LEU A 228 2.58 -4.53 20.27
CA LEU A 228 2.78 -5.93 19.95
C LEU A 228 4.05 -6.49 20.60
N SER A 229 3.88 -7.46 21.48
CA SER A 229 4.96 -8.23 22.06
C SER A 229 5.29 -9.46 21.23
N LYS A 230 4.29 -10.12 20.63
CA LYS A 230 4.45 -11.37 19.88
C LYS A 230 3.44 -11.53 18.75
N LEU A 231 3.92 -11.84 17.54
CA LEU A 231 3.12 -12.27 16.40
C LEU A 231 3.33 -13.75 16.13
N ASN A 232 2.26 -14.55 16.23
CA ASN A 232 2.29 -15.98 15.93
C ASN A 232 1.49 -16.26 14.66
N ILE A 233 2.15 -16.80 13.62
CA ILE A 233 1.49 -17.26 12.40
C ILE A 233 1.70 -18.77 12.28
N LYS A 234 0.62 -19.51 12.03
CA LYS A 234 0.62 -20.98 11.92
C LYS A 234 -0.43 -21.49 10.94
N GLY A 235 -0.23 -22.71 10.45
CA GLY A 235 -1.16 -23.42 9.56
C GLY A 235 -2.12 -24.36 10.29
N SER A 236 -2.79 -25.19 9.50
CA SER A 236 -3.60 -26.34 9.95
C SER A 236 -2.75 -27.39 10.67
N ASP A 237 -1.67 -27.82 10.01
CA ASP A 237 -0.78 -28.87 10.47
C ASP A 237 0.54 -28.30 11.02
N GLY A 238 0.45 -27.43 12.02
CA GLY A 238 1.61 -26.78 12.62
C GLY A 238 2.12 -25.61 11.78
N ASN A 239 3.33 -25.69 11.22
CA ASN A 239 4.02 -24.55 10.58
C ASN A 239 3.94 -24.57 9.04
N ASN A 240 3.07 -25.39 8.45
CA ASN A 240 2.88 -25.49 7.00
C ASN A 240 1.71 -24.59 6.54
N PHE A 241 2.03 -23.44 5.94
CA PHE A 241 1.09 -22.48 5.37
C PHE A 241 1.78 -21.64 4.28
N LYS A 242 1.00 -20.96 3.43
CA LYS A 242 1.54 -20.02 2.42
C LYS A 242 1.10 -18.58 2.69
N GLY A 243 1.67 -17.63 1.95
CA GLY A 243 1.25 -16.23 1.93
C GLY A 243 2.41 -15.27 2.17
N SER A 244 2.11 -14.08 2.69
CA SER A 244 3.11 -13.01 2.79
C SER A 244 2.83 -12.01 3.90
N MET A 245 3.88 -11.45 4.49
CA MET A 245 3.82 -10.20 5.25
C MET A 245 4.61 -9.09 4.56
N TYR A 246 4.02 -7.91 4.47
CA TYR A 246 4.58 -6.76 3.75
C TYR A 246 4.17 -5.44 4.41
N LEU A 247 4.86 -4.38 4.01
CA LEU A 247 4.58 -3.00 4.39
C LEU A 247 4.79 -2.10 3.17
N ASN A 248 3.78 -1.36 2.73
CA ASN A 248 3.96 -0.34 1.71
C ASN A 248 4.20 1.04 2.35
N ALA A 249 4.75 1.98 1.59
CA ALA A 249 5.04 3.34 2.07
C ALA A 249 3.78 4.10 2.49
N SER A 250 2.64 3.86 1.83
CA SER A 250 1.35 4.44 2.21
C SER A 250 0.94 4.04 3.64
N GLY A 251 0.97 2.74 3.96
CA GLY A 251 0.69 2.22 5.29
C GLY A 251 1.73 2.65 6.32
N TYR A 252 3.01 2.63 5.97
CA TYR A 252 4.10 3.09 6.84
C TYR A 252 3.97 4.57 7.19
N TYR A 253 3.56 5.42 6.24
CA TYR A 253 3.31 6.84 6.51
C TYR A 253 2.26 7.04 7.61
N TYR A 254 1.20 6.24 7.66
CA TYR A 254 0.18 6.38 8.70
C TYR A 254 0.50 5.64 9.99
N ASN A 255 1.35 4.61 9.93
CA ASN A 255 1.76 3.83 11.09
C ASN A 255 3.25 3.45 11.03
N PRO A 256 4.19 4.37 11.33
CA PRO A 256 5.61 4.05 11.31
C PRO A 256 6.00 2.91 12.27
N SER A 257 5.31 2.81 13.42
CA SER A 257 5.56 1.76 14.40
C SER A 257 5.34 0.33 13.86
N SER A 258 4.52 0.16 12.82
CA SER A 258 4.25 -1.14 12.20
C SER A 258 5.49 -1.84 11.68
N PHE A 259 6.55 -1.12 11.30
CA PHE A 259 7.80 -1.74 10.86
C PHE A 259 8.39 -2.66 11.94
N LYS A 260 8.18 -2.35 13.22
CA LYS A 260 8.63 -3.18 14.35
C LYS A 260 7.97 -4.56 14.38
N VAL A 261 6.83 -4.75 13.70
CA VAL A 261 6.08 -6.02 13.65
C VAL A 261 6.89 -7.13 12.99
N PHE A 262 7.74 -6.80 11.99
CA PHE A 262 8.63 -7.79 11.36
C PHE A 262 9.49 -8.53 12.39
N GLY A 263 10.10 -7.78 13.33
CA GLY A 263 10.91 -8.34 14.42
C GLY A 263 10.11 -9.09 15.51
N LYS A 264 8.77 -9.05 15.48
CA LYS A 264 7.89 -9.79 16.42
C LYS A 264 7.46 -11.15 15.88
N TYR A 265 7.70 -11.41 14.60
CA TYR A 265 7.51 -12.71 13.97
C TYR A 265 8.83 -13.47 13.97
N THR A 266 8.86 -14.65 14.61
CA THR A 266 10.10 -15.42 14.81
C THR A 266 10.07 -16.83 14.22
N ASN A 267 8.94 -17.24 13.63
CA ASN A 267 8.80 -18.58 13.04
C ASN A 267 9.44 -18.62 11.64
N THR A 268 10.04 -19.75 11.30
CA THR A 268 10.64 -19.99 9.97
C THR A 268 9.75 -20.91 9.16
N ASN A 269 9.18 -20.43 8.04
CA ASN A 269 8.38 -21.21 7.10
C ASN A 269 8.82 -20.85 5.67
N ASN A 270 9.24 -21.85 4.89
CA ASN A 270 9.76 -21.65 3.53
C ASN A 270 8.70 -21.21 2.51
N ASN A 271 7.41 -21.43 2.80
CA ASN A 271 6.29 -21.10 1.92
C ASN A 271 5.63 -19.75 2.26
N PHE A 272 6.09 -19.09 3.33
CA PHE A 272 5.60 -17.78 3.76
C PHE A 272 6.68 -16.72 3.56
N LYS A 273 6.36 -15.69 2.77
CA LYS A 273 7.34 -14.64 2.41
C LYS A 273 7.29 -13.47 3.37
N VAL A 274 8.45 -13.05 3.87
CA VAL A 274 8.61 -11.88 4.74
C VAL A 274 9.37 -10.79 4.00
N TYR A 275 8.66 -9.73 3.62
CA TYR A 275 9.25 -8.57 2.95
C TYR A 275 9.60 -7.49 3.99
N ASP A 276 10.68 -7.71 4.75
CA ASP A 276 11.17 -6.84 5.82
C ASP A 276 11.86 -5.57 5.29
N TYR A 277 11.04 -4.71 4.68
CA TYR A 277 11.38 -3.40 4.15
C TYR A 277 10.09 -2.61 3.87
N VAL A 278 10.21 -1.30 3.71
CA VAL A 278 9.11 -0.45 3.21
C VAL A 278 9.07 -0.53 1.69
N GLY A 279 8.02 -1.14 1.14
CA GLY A 279 7.78 -1.29 -0.29
C GLY A 279 7.18 -0.04 -0.92
N ILE A 280 7.65 0.32 -2.11
CA ILE A 280 7.16 1.46 -2.89
C ILE A 280 6.75 0.92 -4.26
N GLY A 281 5.45 0.85 -4.55
CA GLY A 281 4.92 0.21 -5.77
C GLY A 281 4.03 1.10 -6.61
N SER A 282 3.99 2.40 -6.34
CA SER A 282 3.14 3.35 -7.05
C SER A 282 3.62 4.78 -6.84
N ASP A 283 3.11 5.70 -7.64
CA ASP A 283 3.28 7.14 -7.42
C ASP A 283 2.62 7.59 -6.10
N VAL A 284 1.54 6.93 -5.68
CA VAL A 284 0.90 7.14 -4.36
C VAL A 284 1.82 6.71 -3.22
N ASP A 285 2.48 5.56 -3.32
CA ASP A 285 3.46 5.13 -2.31
C ASP A 285 4.66 6.07 -2.26
N TRP A 286 5.15 6.52 -3.43
CA TRP A 286 6.25 7.49 -3.48
C TRP A 286 5.84 8.83 -2.87
N TRP A 287 4.60 9.28 -3.08
CA TRP A 287 4.04 10.47 -2.45
C TRP A 287 4.13 10.39 -0.93
N HIS A 288 3.72 9.26 -0.35
CA HIS A 288 3.79 9.01 1.08
C HIS A 288 5.21 8.90 1.60
N PHE A 289 6.09 8.25 0.84
CA PHE A 289 7.51 8.15 1.16
C PHE A 289 8.14 9.54 1.25
N ALA A 290 7.95 10.36 0.22
CA ALA A 290 8.52 11.69 0.17
C ALA A 290 7.88 12.65 1.18
N LYS A 291 6.55 12.62 1.36
CA LYS A 291 5.86 13.44 2.36
C LYS A 291 6.31 13.08 3.77
N GLY A 292 6.31 11.78 4.11
CA GLY A 292 6.73 11.29 5.43
C GLY A 292 8.15 11.67 5.75
N TRP A 293 9.05 11.54 4.77
CA TRP A 293 10.44 11.96 4.93
C TRP A 293 10.57 13.47 5.08
N ASN A 294 10.05 14.26 4.14
CA ASN A 294 10.29 15.70 4.05
C ASN A 294 9.60 16.52 5.15
N ASP A 295 8.48 16.04 5.67
CA ASP A 295 7.80 16.64 6.82
C ASP A 295 8.42 16.25 8.16
N ASP A 296 9.33 15.27 8.16
CA ASP A 296 9.87 14.67 9.38
C ASP A 296 8.75 14.10 10.26
N LYS A 297 7.89 13.27 9.65
CA LYS A 297 6.79 12.64 10.37
C LYS A 297 7.36 11.75 11.48
N GLU A 298 6.83 11.90 12.69
CA GLU A 298 7.31 11.21 13.89
C GLU A 298 7.51 9.70 13.66
N GLY A 299 8.74 9.24 13.89
CA GLY A 299 9.15 7.85 13.70
C GLY A 299 9.44 7.41 12.25
N PHE A 300 9.10 8.21 11.23
CA PHE A 300 9.24 7.81 9.82
C PHE A 300 10.70 7.65 9.40
N ARG A 301 11.58 8.58 9.79
CA ARG A 301 13.03 8.53 9.48
C ARG A 301 13.81 7.55 10.37
N GLU A 302 13.22 7.13 11.49
CA GLU A 302 13.91 6.41 12.57
C GLU A 302 13.60 4.91 12.63
N THR A 303 12.41 4.48 12.17
CA THR A 303 11.95 3.11 12.44
C THR A 303 12.37 2.10 11.37
N ALA A 304 12.30 2.45 10.09
CA ALA A 304 12.62 1.58 8.97
C ALA A 304 14.01 1.88 8.40
N ASP A 305 14.81 0.84 8.14
CA ASP A 305 16.18 1.00 7.61
C ASP A 305 16.29 0.78 6.09
N LYS A 306 15.29 0.14 5.48
CA LYS A 306 15.31 -0.32 4.09
C LYS A 306 14.02 0.05 3.36
N TYR A 307 14.19 0.62 2.17
CA TYR A 307 13.13 0.99 1.25
C TYR A 307 13.39 0.31 -0.09
N ARG A 308 12.38 -0.31 -0.70
CA ARG A 308 12.53 -1.00 -1.97
C ARG A 308 11.41 -0.70 -2.95
N LEU A 309 11.77 -0.59 -4.22
CA LEU A 309 10.76 -0.60 -5.28
C LEU A 309 10.16 -1.98 -5.43
N THR A 310 8.84 -2.05 -5.64
CA THR A 310 8.09 -3.30 -5.80
C THR A 310 7.40 -3.41 -7.17
N SER A 311 7.48 -2.34 -7.97
CA SER A 311 7.01 -2.26 -9.35
C SER A 311 7.72 -1.11 -10.07
N ASP A 312 7.56 -1.05 -11.39
CA ASP A 312 7.83 0.18 -12.14
C ASP A 312 6.86 1.29 -11.70
N ILE A 313 7.33 2.54 -11.75
CA ILE A 313 6.55 3.73 -11.35
C ILE A 313 6.60 4.78 -12.46
N ASP A 314 5.44 5.27 -12.86
CA ASP A 314 5.25 6.36 -13.81
C ASP A 314 4.82 7.63 -13.05
N PHE A 315 5.64 8.68 -13.12
CA PHE A 315 5.40 9.98 -12.48
C PHE A 315 4.65 10.97 -13.40
N LYS A 316 4.04 10.50 -14.48
CA LYS A 316 2.97 11.20 -15.22
C LYS A 316 3.34 12.63 -15.66
N ALA A 317 4.62 12.92 -15.93
CA ALA A 317 5.04 14.23 -16.43
C ALA A 317 4.32 14.61 -17.73
N SER A 318 4.09 13.63 -18.62
CA SER A 318 3.27 13.79 -19.84
C SER A 318 1.83 14.24 -19.57
N SER A 319 1.33 14.09 -18.35
CA SER A 319 0.01 14.56 -17.90
C SER A 319 0.09 15.88 -17.11
N GLY A 320 1.24 16.56 -17.12
CA GLY A 320 1.45 17.85 -16.47
C GLY A 320 1.85 17.78 -14.99
N GLN A 321 2.15 16.60 -14.46
CA GLN A 321 2.66 16.46 -13.09
C GLN A 321 4.11 16.99 -12.99
N ASN A 322 4.38 17.75 -11.94
CA ASN A 322 5.71 18.19 -11.57
C ASN A 322 6.19 17.40 -10.36
N TYR A 323 7.30 16.68 -10.47
CA TYR A 323 7.86 15.87 -9.39
C TYR A 323 8.18 16.71 -8.14
N ALA A 324 8.61 17.96 -8.30
CA ALA A 324 8.89 18.85 -7.16
C ALA A 324 7.63 19.40 -6.46
N ASN A 325 6.45 19.25 -7.07
CA ASN A 325 5.15 19.62 -6.52
C ASN A 325 4.04 18.72 -7.08
N TYR A 326 4.09 17.44 -6.72
CA TYR A 326 3.25 16.38 -7.27
C TYR A 326 1.93 16.28 -6.53
N CYS A 327 0.82 16.35 -7.26
CA CYS A 327 -0.52 16.43 -6.67
C CYS A 327 -1.33 15.17 -6.97
N ILE A 328 -1.89 14.57 -5.92
CA ILE A 328 -2.83 13.44 -6.03
C ILE A 328 -4.19 13.89 -5.48
N GLU A 329 -5.26 13.58 -6.21
CA GLU A 329 -6.63 13.90 -5.80
C GLU A 329 -6.94 13.30 -4.42
N GLY A 330 -7.42 14.14 -3.49
CA GLY A 330 -7.65 13.78 -2.09
C GLY A 330 -6.42 13.82 -1.17
N LEU A 331 -5.19 13.91 -1.70
CA LEU A 331 -3.95 14.01 -0.89
C LEU A 331 -3.42 15.43 -0.80
N GLY A 332 -3.67 16.23 -1.83
CA GLY A 332 -2.96 17.47 -2.06
C GLY A 332 -1.60 17.23 -2.71
N CYS A 333 -0.73 18.23 -2.61
CA CYS A 333 0.56 18.23 -3.29
C CYS A 333 1.72 18.01 -2.31
N THR A 334 2.78 17.37 -2.78
CA THR A 334 4.04 17.20 -2.04
C THR A 334 5.24 17.40 -2.94
N ASN A 335 6.39 17.69 -2.34
CA ASN A 335 7.66 17.58 -3.04
C ASN A 335 8.14 16.12 -3.00
N MET A 336 8.27 15.48 -4.15
CA MET A 336 8.72 14.08 -4.29
C MET A 336 10.23 13.92 -4.12
N ILE A 337 10.99 15.03 -4.14
CA ILE A 337 12.44 15.05 -3.94
C ILE A 337 12.71 14.82 -2.46
N VAL A 338 13.18 13.62 -2.12
CA VAL A 338 13.47 13.23 -0.72
C VAL A 338 14.73 13.95 -0.25
N GLY A 339 14.61 14.76 0.80
CA GLY A 339 15.72 15.51 1.38
C GLY A 339 16.15 16.74 0.57
N TYR A 340 15.18 17.47 0.02
CA TYR A 340 15.41 18.67 -0.82
C TYR A 340 15.86 19.92 -0.04
N LYS A 341 15.64 19.95 1.28
CA LYS A 341 15.99 21.08 2.17
C LYS A 341 17.40 20.91 2.72
N ASP A 342 18.05 22.03 3.02
CA ASP A 342 19.34 22.06 3.71
C ASP A 342 19.28 21.37 5.09
N ALA A 343 20.42 20.86 5.55
CA ALA A 343 20.59 20.44 6.93
C ALA A 343 20.57 21.66 7.87
N ILE A 344 20.07 21.49 9.09
CA ILE A 344 20.03 22.56 10.10
C ILE A 344 21.19 22.34 11.07
N TYR A 345 22.04 23.36 11.21
CA TYR A 345 23.16 23.40 12.15
C TYR A 345 22.95 24.44 13.24
N ASP A 346 23.43 24.15 14.44
CA ASP A 346 23.59 25.12 15.54
C ASP A 346 25.02 25.04 16.04
N ASN A 347 25.76 26.15 16.01
CA ASN A 347 27.18 26.22 16.35
C ASN A 347 28.06 25.14 15.70
N TRP A 348 27.83 24.85 14.40
CA TRP A 348 28.52 23.81 13.61
C TRP A 348 28.17 22.36 14.00
N GLU A 349 27.29 22.14 14.96
CA GLU A 349 26.73 20.83 15.26
C GLU A 349 25.47 20.58 14.42
N LEU A 350 25.37 19.39 13.84
CA LEU A 350 24.22 18.99 13.05
C LEU A 350 23.01 18.75 13.98
N VAL A 351 22.04 19.64 13.92
CA VAL A 351 20.80 19.55 14.72
C VAL A 351 19.74 18.72 14.00
N LYS A 352 19.63 18.89 12.68
CA LYS A 352 18.67 18.14 11.86
C LYS A 352 19.24 17.84 10.49
N ASP A 353 19.45 16.55 10.23
CA ASP A 353 19.72 16.07 8.88
C ASP A 353 18.41 15.90 8.12
N ASN A 354 18.26 16.61 7.00
CA ASN A 354 17.11 16.46 6.11
C ASN A 354 17.38 15.49 4.95
N GLY A 355 18.63 15.07 4.74
CA GLY A 355 19.00 14.09 3.73
C GLY A 355 18.40 12.71 4.00
N PHE A 356 18.45 11.85 2.99
CA PHE A 356 18.18 10.43 3.14
C PHE A 356 19.37 9.78 3.85
N SER A 357 19.25 9.54 5.16
CA SER A 357 20.41 9.33 6.02
C SER A 357 20.41 8.01 6.78
N ASN A 358 21.52 7.27 6.70
CA ASN A 358 21.71 5.95 7.32
C ASN A 358 20.65 4.92 6.87
N LYS A 359 20.32 4.90 5.58
CA LYS A 359 19.27 4.02 5.01
C LYS A 359 19.74 3.34 3.73
N THR A 360 19.03 2.28 3.35
CA THR A 360 19.19 1.63 2.04
C THR A 360 17.96 1.87 1.17
N PHE A 361 18.17 2.32 -0.06
CA PHE A 361 17.18 2.36 -1.13
C PHE A 361 17.59 1.38 -2.24
N ASP A 362 16.76 0.36 -2.48
CA ASP A 362 16.99 -0.66 -3.50
C ASP A 362 15.91 -0.59 -4.58
N GLY A 363 16.30 -0.24 -5.81
CA GLY A 363 15.37 -0.18 -6.94
C GLY A 363 14.94 -1.57 -7.43
N GLN A 364 15.60 -2.65 -6.99
CA GLN A 364 15.35 -4.03 -7.42
C GLN A 364 15.25 -4.22 -8.95
N GLY A 365 15.86 -3.33 -9.74
CA GLY A 365 15.79 -3.37 -11.20
C GLY A 365 14.50 -2.81 -11.83
N PHE A 366 13.57 -2.29 -11.02
CA PHE A 366 12.40 -1.55 -11.49
C PHE A 366 12.77 -0.13 -11.94
N THR A 367 11.90 0.45 -12.78
CA THR A 367 12.12 1.74 -13.44
C THR A 367 11.27 2.85 -12.84
N LEU A 368 11.91 3.98 -12.52
CA LEU A 368 11.27 5.26 -12.28
C LEU A 368 11.19 6.03 -13.60
N SER A 369 10.00 6.37 -14.05
CA SER A 369 9.80 6.88 -15.42
C SER A 369 8.95 8.15 -15.49
N ASN A 370 9.12 8.90 -16.60
CA ASN A 370 8.27 10.04 -16.97
C ASN A 370 8.28 11.15 -15.91
N ILE A 371 9.48 11.65 -15.61
CA ILE A 371 9.74 12.58 -14.51
C ILE A 371 10.06 13.96 -15.08
N SER A 372 9.35 14.99 -14.62
CA SER A 372 9.70 16.39 -14.89
C SER A 372 9.90 17.10 -13.56
N ILE A 373 11.01 17.81 -13.41
CA ILE A 373 11.35 18.54 -12.17
C ILE A 373 11.38 20.02 -12.51
N ASP A 374 10.48 20.80 -11.93
CA ASP A 374 10.53 22.26 -11.95
C ASP A 374 10.49 22.79 -10.52
N THR A 375 11.61 23.34 -10.06
CA THR A 375 11.75 23.83 -8.68
C THR A 375 11.68 25.35 -8.57
N THR A 376 11.38 26.05 -9.67
CA THR A 376 11.42 27.53 -9.73
C THR A 376 10.52 28.22 -8.73
N ASN A 377 9.38 27.59 -8.40
CA ASN A 377 8.38 28.08 -7.44
C ASN A 377 8.42 27.32 -6.10
N ILE A 378 9.47 26.56 -5.82
CA ILE A 378 9.59 25.76 -4.59
C ILE A 378 10.42 26.55 -3.57
N PRO A 379 9.82 27.01 -2.47
CA PRO A 379 10.56 27.76 -1.45
C PRO A 379 11.54 26.84 -0.71
N SER A 380 12.69 27.42 -0.33
CA SER A 380 13.69 26.77 0.53
C SER A 380 14.24 25.45 -0.02
N ILE A 381 14.32 25.33 -1.35
CA ILE A 381 15.02 24.22 -2.00
C ILE A 381 16.53 24.48 -2.04
N THR A 382 17.30 23.51 -1.59
CA THR A 382 18.77 23.54 -1.62
C THR A 382 19.30 22.49 -2.59
N TYR A 383 18.63 21.34 -2.64
CA TYR A 383 19.07 20.17 -3.40
C TYR A 383 17.97 19.67 -4.34
N ALA A 384 18.33 19.34 -5.58
CA ALA A 384 17.41 18.84 -6.60
C ALA A 384 17.96 17.61 -7.34
N GLY A 385 17.04 16.70 -7.67
CA GLY A 385 17.26 15.41 -8.35
C GLY A 385 16.07 14.48 -8.05
N ILE A 386 16.17 13.19 -8.38
CA ILE A 386 15.22 12.18 -7.85
C ILE A 386 15.26 12.21 -6.32
N PHE A 387 16.48 12.32 -5.78
CA PHE A 387 16.77 12.61 -4.38
C PHE A 387 17.41 13.99 -4.24
N GLY A 388 17.17 14.65 -3.12
CA GLY A 388 17.81 15.92 -2.79
C GLY A 388 19.21 15.67 -2.23
N SER A 389 19.28 15.09 -1.04
CA SER A 389 20.55 14.85 -0.32
C SER A 389 20.61 13.45 0.26
N ALA A 390 21.80 12.87 0.33
CA ALA A 390 22.10 11.60 0.98
C ALA A 390 23.33 11.69 1.89
N ASN A 391 23.27 10.96 3.01
CA ASN A 391 24.33 10.91 4.01
C ASN A 391 24.43 9.49 4.61
N ASN A 392 25.58 8.84 4.53
CA ASN A 392 25.77 7.45 5.02
C ASN A 392 24.71 6.45 4.49
N SER A 393 24.26 6.62 3.24
CA SER A 393 23.17 5.81 2.66
C SER A 393 23.61 5.00 1.45
N VAL A 394 22.89 3.92 1.16
CA VAL A 394 23.15 3.03 0.02
C VAL A 394 22.01 3.11 -0.98
N PHE A 395 22.34 3.39 -2.24
CA PHE A 395 21.42 3.39 -3.38
C PHE A 395 21.89 2.32 -4.35
N LYS A 396 21.01 1.37 -4.71
CA LYS A 396 21.40 0.31 -5.64
C LYS A 396 20.29 -0.24 -6.52
N ASN A 397 20.68 -0.78 -7.68
CA ASN A 397 19.79 -1.46 -8.64
C ASN A 397 18.65 -0.56 -9.15
N ILE A 398 18.95 0.68 -9.52
CA ILE A 398 17.94 1.70 -9.87
C ILE A 398 18.00 2.01 -11.35
N LYS A 399 16.83 2.05 -12.01
CA LYS A 399 16.68 2.57 -13.37
C LYS A 399 15.84 3.84 -13.33
N VAL A 400 16.31 4.88 -14.00
CA VAL A 400 15.61 6.16 -14.13
C VAL A 400 15.54 6.56 -15.59
N ASP A 401 14.34 6.79 -16.10
CA ASP A 401 14.08 7.26 -17.45
C ASP A 401 13.23 8.54 -17.41
N TYR A 402 13.85 9.68 -17.70
CA TYR A 402 13.15 10.96 -17.73
C TYR A 402 12.19 11.08 -18.92
N ASN A 403 12.25 10.18 -19.90
CA ASN A 403 11.42 10.19 -21.11
C ASN A 403 11.45 11.53 -21.86
N GLN A 404 12.64 12.12 -21.98
CA GLN A 404 12.90 13.42 -22.61
C GLN A 404 12.25 14.62 -21.91
N ASN A 405 11.90 14.50 -20.63
CA ASN A 405 11.53 15.65 -19.80
C ASN A 405 12.78 16.34 -19.24
N SER A 406 12.58 17.46 -18.53
CA SER A 406 13.64 18.35 -18.08
C SER A 406 13.69 18.52 -16.57
N ILE A 407 14.84 18.99 -16.10
CA ILE A 407 15.08 19.48 -14.74
C ILE A 407 15.35 20.98 -14.87
N ILE A 408 14.41 21.80 -14.41
CA ILE A 408 14.53 23.25 -14.31
C ILE A 408 14.60 23.62 -12.83
N SER A 409 15.74 24.12 -12.39
CA SER A 409 16.10 24.16 -10.97
C SER A 409 16.46 25.56 -10.46
N HIS A 410 15.88 25.94 -9.32
CA HIS A 410 16.36 27.03 -8.44
C HIS A 410 17.02 26.45 -7.17
N ALA A 411 17.69 25.30 -7.28
CA ALA A 411 18.44 24.69 -6.18
C ALA A 411 19.94 24.95 -6.32
N MET A 412 20.63 25.13 -5.19
CA MET A 412 22.09 25.31 -5.12
C MET A 412 22.85 24.13 -5.74
N GLN A 413 22.36 22.91 -5.51
CA GLN A 413 22.99 21.68 -6.00
C GLN A 413 21.95 20.86 -6.75
N THR A 414 22.21 20.58 -8.02
CA THR A 414 21.27 19.91 -8.93
C THR A 414 21.98 18.75 -9.62
N GLY A 415 21.42 17.55 -9.49
CA GLY A 415 21.84 16.38 -10.25
C GLY A 415 20.64 15.71 -10.93
N GLY A 416 20.90 14.95 -12.00
CA GLY A 416 19.85 14.12 -12.61
C GLY A 416 19.37 12.99 -11.69
N PHE A 417 20.25 12.48 -10.83
CA PHE A 417 19.89 11.49 -9.80
C PHE A 417 19.76 12.15 -8.42
N ILE A 418 20.79 12.88 -7.99
CA ILE A 418 20.86 13.44 -6.62
C ILE A 418 21.52 14.82 -6.55
N GLY A 419 21.02 15.71 -5.70
CA GLY A 419 21.63 17.03 -5.49
C GLY A 419 22.96 16.96 -4.71
N TYR A 420 22.97 16.31 -3.54
CA TYR A 420 24.12 16.20 -2.65
C TYR A 420 24.38 14.76 -2.20
N ALA A 421 25.62 14.29 -2.34
CA ALA A 421 26.03 12.97 -1.85
C ALA A 421 27.16 13.10 -0.82
N SER A 422 26.96 12.57 0.39
CA SER A 422 27.92 12.74 1.48
C SER A 422 28.04 11.56 2.44
N GLY A 423 29.00 11.64 3.37
CA GLY A 423 29.09 10.76 4.53
C GLY A 423 29.27 9.28 4.17
N SER A 424 30.19 8.94 3.28
CA SER A 424 30.41 7.56 2.81
C SER A 424 29.20 6.90 2.13
N SER A 425 28.27 7.69 1.58
CA SER A 425 27.16 7.13 0.78
C SER A 425 27.66 6.33 -0.43
N LYS A 426 26.91 5.30 -0.82
CA LYS A 426 27.24 4.41 -1.94
C LYS A 426 26.14 4.41 -2.99
N PHE A 427 26.53 4.48 -4.25
CA PHE A 427 25.67 4.45 -5.42
C PHE A 427 26.17 3.33 -6.34
N GLU A 428 25.41 2.25 -6.46
CA GLU A 428 25.87 1.01 -7.09
C GLU A 428 24.84 0.52 -8.13
N ASN A 429 25.26 0.19 -9.35
CA ASN A 429 24.39 -0.42 -10.36
C ASN A 429 23.16 0.45 -10.70
N ILE A 430 23.41 1.63 -11.29
CA ILE A 430 22.38 2.63 -11.61
C ILE A 430 22.42 3.01 -13.09
N GLU A 431 21.25 3.05 -13.72
CA GLU A 431 21.04 3.58 -15.07
C GLU A 431 20.18 4.85 -14.99
N LEU A 432 20.66 5.95 -15.57
CA LEU A 432 19.93 7.22 -15.69
C LEU A 432 19.97 7.68 -17.14
N LYS A 433 18.79 7.94 -17.74
CA LYS A 433 18.74 8.31 -19.16
C LYS A 433 17.63 9.26 -19.61
N ASN A 434 17.79 9.73 -20.84
CA ASN A 434 16.80 10.47 -21.64
C ASN A 434 16.35 11.77 -20.98
N ILE A 435 17.32 12.59 -20.56
CA ILE A 435 17.04 13.91 -20.01
C ILE A 435 17.14 14.93 -21.15
N SER A 436 16.09 15.69 -21.40
CA SER A 436 16.15 16.72 -22.45
C SER A 436 17.07 17.87 -22.03
N LYS A 437 16.90 18.38 -20.80
CA LYS A 437 17.70 19.49 -20.28
C LYS A 437 17.80 19.42 -18.76
N ILE A 438 18.99 19.71 -18.23
CA ILE A 438 19.23 20.09 -16.83
C ILE A 438 19.66 21.54 -16.83
N SER A 439 18.87 22.42 -16.23
CA SER A 439 19.11 23.87 -16.19
C SER A 439 18.95 24.34 -14.76
N ALA A 440 19.96 24.97 -14.18
CA ALA A 440 19.86 25.53 -12.83
C ALA A 440 20.26 27.00 -12.78
N GLN A 441 19.55 27.80 -12.00
CA GLN A 441 19.87 29.21 -11.79
C GLN A 441 19.84 29.55 -10.31
N MET A 442 20.89 30.22 -9.81
CA MET A 442 20.99 30.63 -8.41
C MET A 442 21.76 31.94 -8.25
N ASP A 443 21.48 32.66 -7.16
CA ASP A 443 22.25 33.83 -6.76
C ASP A 443 23.45 33.49 -5.86
N ASN A 444 23.73 32.21 -5.61
CA ASN A 444 24.85 31.71 -4.80
C ASN A 444 25.71 30.73 -5.61
N ASN A 445 26.73 30.13 -5.00
CA ASN A 445 27.50 29.06 -5.64
C ASN A 445 26.54 28.00 -6.21
N LEU A 446 26.80 27.60 -7.44
CA LEU A 446 25.92 26.69 -8.17
C LEU A 446 26.69 25.42 -8.54
N TYR A 447 26.10 24.26 -8.27
CA TYR A 447 26.69 22.96 -8.57
C TYR A 447 25.71 22.14 -9.40
N VAL A 448 26.06 21.83 -10.65
CA VAL A 448 25.18 21.10 -11.58
C VAL A 448 25.93 19.92 -12.17
N GLY A 449 25.40 18.71 -12.01
CA GLY A 449 25.91 17.51 -12.66
C GLY A 449 24.83 16.75 -13.42
N GLY A 450 25.22 16.00 -14.45
CA GLY A 450 24.30 15.09 -15.12
C GLY A 450 23.74 14.00 -14.20
N PHE A 451 24.55 13.56 -13.22
CA PHE A 451 24.15 12.57 -12.21
C PHE A 451 24.02 13.21 -10.81
N VAL A 452 25.06 13.89 -10.34
CA VAL A 452 25.14 14.45 -8.97
C VAL A 452 25.51 15.93 -8.96
N GLY A 453 24.84 16.75 -8.14
CA GLY A 453 25.22 18.15 -7.99
C GLY A 453 26.59 18.31 -7.33
N ASN A 454 26.72 17.85 -6.08
CA ASN A 454 27.96 17.95 -5.30
C ASN A 454 28.25 16.67 -4.50
N VAL A 455 29.53 16.31 -4.39
CA VAL A 455 30.02 15.12 -3.69
C VAL A 455 30.95 15.52 -2.55
N ASN A 456 30.69 15.01 -1.35
CA ASN A 456 31.53 15.20 -0.16
C ASN A 456 31.72 13.88 0.61
N GLY A 457 32.62 13.02 0.12
CA GLY A 457 32.86 11.68 0.68
C GLY A 457 31.82 10.66 0.24
N ALA A 458 31.78 10.23 -1.03
CA ALA A 458 30.88 9.17 -1.51
C ALA A 458 31.53 8.24 -2.56
N THR A 459 30.96 7.05 -2.76
CA THR A 459 31.40 6.06 -3.76
C THR A 459 30.33 5.82 -4.82
N PHE A 460 30.76 5.80 -6.09
CA PHE A 460 29.94 5.53 -7.26
C PHE A 460 30.56 4.37 -8.03
N ASP A 461 29.80 3.29 -8.22
CA ASP A 461 30.24 2.11 -8.96
C ASP A 461 29.16 1.61 -9.93
N GLN A 462 29.56 1.24 -11.14
CA GLN A 462 28.68 0.69 -12.18
C GLN A 462 27.50 1.64 -12.49
N ILE A 463 27.84 2.83 -12.99
CA ILE A 463 26.86 3.87 -13.32
C ILE A 463 26.83 4.08 -14.84
N LEU A 464 25.63 4.04 -15.42
CA LEU A 464 25.37 4.37 -16.81
C LEU A 464 24.53 5.65 -16.90
N LEU A 465 25.13 6.70 -17.45
CA LEU A 465 24.47 7.96 -17.78
C LEU A 465 24.28 8.06 -19.30
N GLY A 466 23.04 8.03 -19.77
CA GLY A 466 22.73 8.02 -21.21
C GLY A 466 21.88 9.20 -21.66
N THR A 467 22.16 9.75 -22.85
CA THR A 467 21.38 10.79 -23.55
C THR A 467 20.94 11.95 -22.67
N ILE A 468 21.74 13.03 -22.68
CA ILE A 468 21.33 14.32 -22.13
C ILE A 468 21.39 15.38 -23.23
N GLY A 469 20.31 16.13 -23.45
CA GLY A 469 20.32 17.20 -24.44
C GLY A 469 21.26 18.33 -24.02
N GLU A 470 21.01 18.95 -22.87
CA GLU A 470 21.83 20.06 -22.37
C GLU A 470 21.98 20.01 -20.85
N ILE A 471 23.18 20.31 -20.36
CA ILE A 471 23.43 20.64 -18.95
C ILE A 471 23.91 22.09 -18.91
N SER A 472 23.17 22.95 -18.22
CA SER A 472 23.49 24.37 -18.12
C SER A 472 23.22 24.94 -16.74
N GLY A 473 23.94 26.01 -16.41
CA GLY A 473 23.78 26.67 -15.12
C GLY A 473 24.23 28.11 -15.15
N LEU A 474 23.51 28.93 -14.38
CA LEU A 474 23.73 30.37 -14.27
C LEU A 474 23.81 30.77 -12.79
N SER A 475 25.01 31.13 -12.35
CA SER A 475 25.21 31.82 -11.08
C SER A 475 25.34 33.33 -11.31
N THR A 476 24.44 34.12 -10.72
CA THR A 476 24.41 35.59 -10.93
C THR A 476 25.43 36.34 -10.07
N SER A 477 25.81 35.79 -8.91
CA SER A 477 26.65 36.51 -7.93
C SER A 477 27.92 35.76 -7.50
N PHE A 478 28.01 34.44 -7.69
CA PHE A 478 29.12 33.59 -7.23
C PHE A 478 29.62 32.65 -8.32
N ARG A 479 30.43 31.64 -7.96
CA ARG A 479 30.98 30.64 -8.88
C ARG A 479 29.94 29.62 -9.32
N SER A 480 30.12 29.05 -10.50
CA SER A 480 29.31 27.92 -10.99
C SER A 480 30.20 26.76 -11.41
N HIS A 481 29.82 25.56 -11.00
CA HIS A 481 30.54 24.32 -11.21
C HIS A 481 29.63 23.36 -11.95
N ILE A 482 29.94 23.05 -13.20
CA ILE A 482 29.08 22.29 -14.10
C ILE A 482 29.85 21.13 -14.71
N GLY A 483 29.36 19.91 -14.50
CA GLY A 483 29.96 18.72 -15.08
C GLY A 483 28.96 17.79 -15.76
N GLY A 484 29.45 16.97 -16.69
CA GLY A 484 28.62 15.95 -17.32
C GLY A 484 28.16 14.86 -16.35
N PHE A 485 28.91 14.58 -15.29
CA PHE A 485 28.53 13.68 -14.19
C PHE A 485 28.27 14.43 -12.89
N ALA A 486 29.27 15.20 -12.42
CA ALA A 486 29.26 15.89 -11.13
C ALA A 486 29.47 17.40 -11.29
N GLY A 487 28.77 18.23 -10.52
CA GLY A 487 29.12 19.66 -10.45
C GLY A 487 30.46 19.88 -9.77
N SER A 488 30.60 19.40 -8.53
CA SER A 488 31.84 19.43 -7.76
C SER A 488 32.09 18.11 -7.01
N VAL A 489 33.37 17.78 -6.83
CA VAL A 489 33.83 16.62 -6.08
C VAL A 489 34.84 17.05 -5.02
N ASN A 490 34.53 16.78 -3.76
CA ASN A 490 35.43 16.88 -2.64
C ASN A 490 35.51 15.52 -1.94
N ASN A 491 36.59 14.78 -2.14
CA ASN A 491 36.78 13.40 -1.66
C ASN A 491 35.70 12.44 -2.20
N GLY A 492 35.94 11.77 -3.32
CA GLY A 492 35.00 10.76 -3.86
C GLY A 492 35.71 9.62 -4.56
N LYS A 493 35.06 8.46 -4.65
CA LYS A 493 35.55 7.28 -5.37
C LYS A 493 34.60 6.94 -6.52
N PHE A 494 35.13 6.84 -7.73
CA PHE A 494 34.38 6.63 -8.96
C PHE A 494 34.96 5.47 -9.74
N GLU A 495 34.17 4.41 -9.91
CA GLU A 495 34.56 3.17 -10.58
C GLU A 495 33.50 2.76 -11.62
N ASN A 496 33.95 2.27 -12.78
CA ASN A 496 33.08 1.68 -13.81
C ASN A 496 31.93 2.62 -14.22
N ILE A 497 32.26 3.82 -14.68
CA ILE A 497 31.26 4.83 -15.08
C ILE A 497 31.27 5.01 -16.59
N SER A 498 30.09 4.96 -17.20
CA SER A 498 29.91 5.28 -18.62
C SER A 498 28.98 6.47 -18.81
N ILE A 499 29.40 7.44 -19.63
CA ILE A 499 28.65 8.64 -20.00
C ILE A 499 28.54 8.71 -21.51
N PHE A 500 27.32 8.72 -22.04
CA PHE A 500 27.06 8.72 -23.48
C PHE A 500 26.08 9.81 -23.90
N ASP A 501 26.38 10.44 -25.04
CA ASP A 501 25.47 11.29 -25.81
C ASP A 501 24.95 12.51 -25.03
N ILE A 502 25.87 13.35 -24.53
CA ILE A 502 25.53 14.68 -23.98
C ILE A 502 25.71 15.72 -25.10
N LYS A 503 24.66 16.40 -25.58
CA LYS A 503 24.90 17.36 -26.67
C LYS A 503 25.73 18.55 -26.19
N LYS A 504 25.30 19.20 -25.11
CA LYS A 504 25.95 20.44 -24.65
C LYS A 504 26.11 20.52 -23.13
N ILE A 505 27.27 21.01 -22.71
CA ILE A 505 27.53 21.44 -21.33
C ILE A 505 27.90 22.93 -21.37
N LEU A 506 27.07 23.80 -20.77
CA LEU A 506 27.16 25.25 -20.92
C LEU A 506 27.27 25.96 -19.55
N ASN A 507 28.28 26.81 -19.40
CA ASN A 507 28.57 27.60 -18.21
C ASN A 507 29.24 28.95 -18.59
N ASP A 508 28.62 29.65 -19.54
CA ASP A 508 29.19 30.79 -20.26
C ASP A 508 28.35 32.08 -20.15
N GLU A 509 27.23 32.05 -19.43
CA GLU A 509 26.32 33.18 -19.27
C GLU A 509 26.62 34.05 -18.03
N THR A 510 27.78 33.87 -17.39
CA THR A 510 28.17 34.62 -16.17
C THR A 510 29.52 35.32 -16.32
N THR A 511 29.70 36.43 -15.61
CA THR A 511 30.98 37.15 -15.51
C THR A 511 31.84 36.66 -14.35
N ARG A 512 31.37 35.67 -13.58
CA ARG A 512 32.09 35.05 -12.47
C ARG A 512 32.93 33.88 -12.92
N GLU A 513 33.84 33.44 -12.06
CA GLU A 513 34.67 32.26 -12.31
C GLU A 513 33.78 31.00 -12.46
N THR A 514 33.90 30.34 -13.62
CA THR A 514 33.16 29.14 -13.97
C THR A 514 34.08 27.93 -14.14
N TYR A 515 33.67 26.81 -13.56
CA TYR A 515 34.38 25.53 -13.63
C TYR A 515 33.53 24.54 -14.41
N THR A 516 34.06 24.05 -15.53
CA THR A 516 33.27 23.25 -16.47
C THR A 516 34.04 22.03 -16.97
N GLY A 517 33.41 20.85 -16.92
CA GLY A 517 34.02 19.66 -17.50
C GLY A 517 33.06 18.57 -17.97
N GLY A 518 33.57 17.61 -18.75
CA GLY A 518 32.75 16.51 -19.26
C GLY A 518 32.39 15.46 -18.21
N PHE A 519 33.18 15.35 -17.15
CA PHE A 519 32.89 14.56 -15.95
C PHE A 519 32.54 15.46 -14.77
N ALA A 520 33.48 16.30 -14.31
CA ALA A 520 33.29 17.19 -13.16
C ALA A 520 33.48 18.66 -13.55
N GLY A 521 32.75 19.58 -12.92
CA GLY A 521 33.10 21.00 -13.00
C GLY A 521 34.44 21.26 -12.29
N GLU A 522 34.51 20.88 -11.02
CA GLU A 522 35.71 21.00 -10.19
C GLU A 522 35.93 19.76 -9.32
N ILE A 523 37.18 19.33 -9.21
CA ILE A 523 37.65 18.42 -8.16
C ILE A 523 38.46 19.25 -7.16
N SER A 524 37.88 19.48 -5.99
CA SER A 524 38.33 20.42 -4.96
C SER A 524 39.46 19.84 -4.09
N PHE A 525 39.83 20.53 -3.02
CA PHE A 525 41.07 20.32 -2.25
C PHE A 525 41.32 18.88 -1.74
N GLU A 526 40.28 18.18 -1.28
CA GLU A 526 40.43 16.79 -0.79
C GLU A 526 40.50 15.75 -1.92
N GLY A 527 40.29 16.16 -3.18
CA GLY A 527 40.56 15.31 -4.32
C GLY A 527 39.52 14.26 -4.64
N GLY A 528 39.97 13.19 -5.31
CA GLY A 528 39.18 11.99 -5.56
C GLY A 528 39.97 10.87 -6.24
N GLN A 529 39.35 9.70 -6.31
CA GLN A 529 39.84 8.52 -7.01
C GLN A 529 38.93 8.20 -8.19
N PHE A 530 39.49 8.13 -9.38
CA PHE A 530 38.77 7.94 -10.63
C PHE A 530 39.40 6.78 -11.39
N ASN A 531 38.64 5.72 -11.61
CA ASN A 531 39.13 4.53 -12.28
C ASN A 531 38.07 3.95 -13.23
N ASN A 532 38.50 3.57 -14.43
CA ASN A 532 37.66 2.94 -15.45
C ASN A 532 36.42 3.78 -15.79
N ILE A 533 36.65 4.91 -16.48
CA ILE A 533 35.60 5.85 -16.88
C ILE A 533 35.63 6.04 -18.40
N ASP A 534 34.48 5.88 -19.04
CA ASP A 534 34.30 6.07 -20.50
C ASP A 534 33.31 7.22 -20.74
N ILE A 535 33.76 8.27 -21.44
CA ILE A 535 32.95 9.45 -21.78
C ILE A 535 32.97 9.61 -23.28
N ARG A 536 31.81 9.51 -23.94
CA ARG A 536 31.71 9.65 -25.40
C ARG A 536 30.49 10.42 -25.83
N GLY A 537 30.60 11.05 -26.99
CA GLY A 537 29.48 11.72 -27.62
C GLY A 537 29.09 13.01 -26.90
N ILE A 538 30.06 13.70 -26.27
CA ILE A 538 29.85 15.08 -25.85
C ILE A 538 30.09 16.00 -27.05
N GLU A 539 29.08 16.68 -27.60
CA GLU A 539 29.28 17.50 -28.81
C GLU A 539 30.02 18.81 -28.51
N GLU A 540 29.67 19.50 -27.42
CA GLU A 540 30.26 20.79 -27.04
C GLU A 540 30.32 20.95 -25.51
N ILE A 541 31.47 21.38 -25.01
CA ILE A 541 31.66 21.90 -23.64
C ILE A 541 32.06 23.36 -23.75
N ARG A 542 31.25 24.26 -23.19
CA ARG A 542 31.52 25.70 -23.19
C ARG A 542 31.47 26.25 -21.77
N GLY A 543 32.58 26.83 -21.34
CA GLY A 543 32.73 27.49 -20.04
C GLY A 543 33.45 28.83 -20.18
N GLY A 544 33.82 29.42 -19.05
CA GLY A 544 34.49 30.71 -18.97
C GLY A 544 35.90 30.59 -18.39
N PHE A 545 36.00 30.51 -17.07
CA PHE A 545 37.27 30.57 -16.35
C PHE A 545 38.13 29.32 -16.58
N VAL A 546 37.63 28.13 -16.26
CA VAL A 546 38.36 26.85 -16.43
C VAL A 546 37.46 25.81 -17.09
N THR A 547 37.89 25.31 -18.24
CA THR A 547 37.13 24.31 -19.02
C THR A 547 38.00 23.12 -19.42
N GLY A 548 37.55 21.89 -19.18
CA GLY A 548 38.27 20.69 -19.61
C GLY A 548 37.38 19.54 -20.09
N GLY A 549 37.96 18.57 -20.80
CA GLY A 549 37.18 17.44 -21.34
C GLY A 549 36.71 16.45 -20.27
N PHE A 550 37.51 16.23 -19.23
CA PHE A 550 37.16 15.46 -18.04
C PHE A 550 36.76 16.39 -16.88
N SER A 551 37.62 17.33 -16.49
CA SER A 551 37.32 18.26 -15.41
C SER A 551 37.69 19.69 -15.78
N GLY A 552 36.98 20.68 -15.24
CA GLY A 552 37.46 22.06 -15.27
C GLY A 552 38.77 22.15 -14.48
N ASN A 553 38.69 22.01 -13.16
CA ASN A 553 39.87 22.00 -12.28
C ASN A 553 40.08 20.63 -11.61
N ILE A 554 41.34 20.27 -11.37
CA ILE A 554 41.75 19.06 -10.67
C ILE A 554 42.76 19.40 -9.56
N TYR A 555 42.38 19.20 -8.32
CA TYR A 555 43.32 19.13 -7.21
C TYR A 555 43.84 17.69 -7.00
N LYS A 556 44.52 17.43 -5.88
CA LYS A 556 45.14 16.14 -5.50
C LYS A 556 44.27 14.93 -5.85
N SER A 557 44.53 14.23 -6.94
CA SER A 557 43.67 13.13 -7.40
C SER A 557 44.45 11.97 -7.99
N GLU A 558 43.90 10.76 -7.85
CA GLU A 558 44.37 9.55 -8.52
C GLU A 558 43.42 9.25 -9.67
N VAL A 559 43.91 9.30 -10.91
CA VAL A 559 43.11 9.16 -12.11
C VAL A 559 43.72 8.09 -13.01
N SER A 560 42.96 7.04 -13.29
CA SER A 560 43.43 5.92 -14.08
C SER A 560 42.37 5.34 -15.02
N ASN A 561 42.82 4.78 -16.15
CA ASN A 561 41.96 4.05 -17.09
C ASN A 561 40.77 4.89 -17.58
N ILE A 562 41.07 6.04 -18.20
CA ILE A 562 40.05 6.99 -18.68
C ILE A 562 40.05 7.03 -20.20
N ASN A 563 38.86 7.00 -20.80
CA ASN A 563 38.69 7.19 -22.23
C ASN A 563 37.70 8.32 -22.52
N LEU A 564 38.14 9.30 -23.32
CA LEU A 564 37.36 10.48 -23.70
C LEU A 564 37.25 10.60 -25.21
N ASP A 565 36.02 10.83 -25.68
CA ASP A 565 35.70 11.25 -27.05
C ASP A 565 34.74 12.45 -27.01
N ILE A 566 35.30 13.64 -27.19
CA ILE A 566 34.63 14.95 -27.07
C ILE A 566 34.70 15.68 -28.41
N GLY A 567 33.65 16.44 -28.75
CA GLY A 567 33.64 17.38 -29.85
C GLY A 567 34.49 18.62 -29.52
N ASP A 568 33.84 19.74 -29.24
CA ASP A 568 34.54 21.00 -28.97
C ASP A 568 34.61 21.35 -27.49
N ILE A 569 35.75 21.93 -27.07
CA ILE A 569 35.97 22.49 -25.75
C ILE A 569 36.32 23.96 -25.92
N ASN A 570 35.46 24.84 -25.41
CA ASN A 570 35.60 26.28 -25.53
C ASN A 570 35.56 26.94 -24.14
N SER A 571 36.64 27.59 -23.73
CA SER A 571 36.67 28.47 -22.57
C SER A 571 36.71 29.92 -23.05
N VAL A 572 35.65 30.69 -22.80
CA VAL A 572 35.54 32.11 -23.22
C VAL A 572 35.25 32.96 -22.00
N PHE A 573 36.20 33.79 -21.57
CA PHE A 573 36.06 34.58 -20.36
C PHE A 573 36.31 36.07 -20.59
N ASN A 574 35.35 36.88 -20.15
CA ASN A 574 35.36 38.33 -20.30
C ASN A 574 35.78 38.98 -18.97
N SER A 575 36.99 38.69 -18.51
CA SER A 575 37.50 39.06 -17.19
C SER A 575 39.00 39.36 -17.23
N SER A 576 39.50 40.06 -16.21
CA SER A 576 40.93 40.27 -15.99
C SER A 576 41.66 39.03 -15.45
N SER A 577 40.93 37.98 -15.06
CA SER A 577 41.50 36.69 -14.65
C SER A 577 41.95 35.86 -15.87
N ASN A 578 42.84 34.91 -15.65
CA ASN A 578 43.25 33.96 -16.69
C ASN A 578 42.09 33.06 -17.14
N THR A 579 42.17 32.52 -18.35
CA THR A 579 41.27 31.47 -18.84
C THR A 579 42.08 30.26 -19.27
N TYR A 580 41.52 29.07 -19.05
CA TYR A 580 42.21 27.80 -19.27
C TYR A 580 41.31 26.80 -19.99
N ALA A 581 41.81 26.19 -21.06
CA ALA A 581 41.16 25.10 -21.76
C ALA A 581 42.10 23.91 -21.91
N GLY A 582 41.62 22.70 -21.61
CA GLY A 582 42.39 21.48 -21.89
C GLY A 582 41.56 20.30 -22.35
N GLY A 583 42.15 19.44 -23.18
CA GLY A 583 41.44 18.26 -23.69
C GLY A 583 41.03 17.26 -22.61
N PHE A 584 41.76 17.24 -21.49
CA PHE A 584 41.45 16.47 -20.29
C PHE A 584 41.05 17.39 -19.13
N ALA A 585 41.92 18.33 -18.74
CA ALA A 585 41.66 19.25 -17.63
C ALA A 585 41.90 20.71 -18.04
N GLY A 586 41.06 21.64 -17.62
CA GLY A 586 41.39 23.06 -17.80
C GLY A 586 42.60 23.45 -16.95
N SER A 587 42.57 23.09 -15.65
CA SER A 587 43.66 23.33 -14.70
C SER A 587 43.93 22.10 -13.82
N ILE A 588 45.19 21.92 -13.41
CA ILE A 588 45.63 20.99 -12.38
C ILE A 588 46.43 21.80 -11.35
N ASP A 589 45.87 22.02 -10.17
CA ASP A 589 46.41 22.97 -9.19
C ASP A 589 47.32 22.32 -8.13
N SER A 590 47.42 20.98 -8.12
CA SER A 590 48.24 20.21 -7.18
C SER A 590 49.25 19.31 -7.89
N GLY A 591 50.51 19.37 -7.45
CA GLY A 591 51.57 18.49 -7.91
C GLY A 591 51.54 17.09 -7.28
N GLU A 592 50.55 16.79 -6.45
CA GLU A 592 50.31 15.48 -5.85
C GLU A 592 49.38 14.59 -6.68
N SER A 593 48.90 15.07 -7.84
CA SER A 593 48.00 14.29 -8.69
C SER A 593 48.75 13.29 -9.58
N GLU A 594 48.15 12.12 -9.76
CA GLU A 594 48.67 11.01 -10.55
C GLU A 594 47.68 10.63 -11.65
N PHE A 595 48.17 10.56 -12.89
CA PHE A 595 47.40 10.28 -14.08
C PHE A 595 48.03 9.10 -14.83
N SER A 596 47.27 8.03 -15.06
CA SER A 596 47.77 6.84 -15.75
C SER A 596 46.76 6.23 -16.72
N ASN A 597 47.22 5.69 -17.84
CA ASN A 597 46.38 4.97 -18.82
C ASN A 597 45.19 5.82 -19.32
N ILE A 598 45.46 6.96 -19.95
CA ILE A 598 44.41 7.89 -20.38
C ILE A 598 44.42 8.07 -21.91
N SER A 599 43.25 7.94 -22.54
CA SER A 599 43.02 8.21 -23.96
C SER A 599 42.13 9.44 -24.10
N VAL A 600 42.65 10.48 -24.77
CA VAL A 600 41.96 11.75 -25.01
C VAL A 600 41.78 11.96 -26.52
N ALA A 601 40.54 11.97 -26.98
CA ALA A 601 40.17 12.43 -28.32
C ALA A 601 39.25 13.64 -28.20
N VAL A 602 39.70 14.79 -28.72
CA VAL A 602 38.93 16.02 -28.77
C VAL A 602 38.95 16.57 -30.20
N ARG A 603 37.88 17.19 -30.69
CA ARG A 603 37.93 17.86 -31.99
C ARG A 603 38.72 19.17 -31.88
N ASN A 604 38.22 20.15 -31.17
CA ASN A 604 38.87 21.46 -31.03
C ASN A 604 38.93 21.89 -29.57
N ILE A 605 40.04 22.49 -29.17
CA ILE A 605 40.26 23.04 -27.83
C ILE A 605 40.59 24.51 -27.99
N LYS A 606 39.82 25.38 -27.34
CA LYS A 606 39.96 26.82 -27.48
C LYS A 606 39.84 27.54 -26.14
N SER A 607 40.81 28.40 -25.85
CA SER A 607 40.82 29.32 -24.71
C SER A 607 40.85 30.75 -25.23
N ILE A 608 39.86 31.56 -24.87
CA ILE A 608 39.70 32.95 -25.31
C ILE A 608 39.55 33.85 -24.09
N ASN A 609 40.49 34.78 -23.90
CA ASN A 609 40.35 35.88 -22.95
C ASN A 609 39.91 37.14 -23.71
N GLU A 610 38.76 37.70 -23.38
CA GLU A 610 38.23 38.92 -24.00
C GLU A 610 38.15 40.08 -22.98
N ASP A 611 37.96 41.29 -23.49
CA ASP A 611 37.81 42.48 -22.65
C ASP A 611 36.61 42.39 -21.70
N SER A 612 36.86 42.71 -20.44
CA SER A 612 35.82 42.89 -19.44
C SER A 612 34.99 44.16 -19.72
N GLN A 613 33.66 44.02 -19.80
CA GLN A 613 32.73 45.16 -19.72
C GLN A 613 32.40 45.54 -18.26
N SER A 614 32.88 44.79 -17.26
CA SER A 614 32.53 44.97 -15.84
C SER A 614 33.76 44.97 -14.93
N VAL A 615 34.10 46.15 -14.39
CA VAL A 615 35.19 46.35 -13.42
C VAL A 615 34.74 45.85 -12.05
N PHE A 616 35.07 44.62 -11.67
CA PHE A 616 35.10 44.21 -10.27
C PHE A 616 36.54 44.29 -9.76
N TYR A 617 36.80 45.25 -8.86
CA TYR A 617 38.01 45.34 -8.01
C TYR A 617 38.14 44.02 -7.20
N ASP A 618 39.32 43.44 -6.91
CA ASP A 618 40.51 44.01 -6.30
C ASP A 618 41.66 42.98 -6.41
N ASP A 619 42.71 43.25 -7.19
CA ASP A 619 44.10 42.83 -6.92
C ASP A 619 45.03 43.29 -8.07
N SER A 620 46.17 43.85 -7.69
CA SER A 620 47.15 44.54 -8.55
C SER A 620 48.02 43.62 -9.43
N GLU A 621 47.61 42.38 -9.71
CA GLU A 621 48.38 41.40 -10.49
C GLU A 621 47.56 40.65 -11.58
N ASN A 622 46.37 41.14 -11.94
CA ASN A 622 45.53 40.49 -12.95
C ASN A 622 46.02 40.81 -14.39
N ILE A 623 46.52 39.78 -15.09
CA ILE A 623 47.15 39.85 -16.43
C ILE A 623 46.24 39.24 -17.54
N GLY A 624 45.13 38.59 -17.17
CA GLY A 624 44.14 38.03 -18.09
C GLY A 624 44.73 37.18 -19.22
N ASN A 625 45.40 36.07 -18.89
CA ASN A 625 46.07 35.24 -19.90
C ASN A 625 45.13 34.18 -20.49
N ALA A 626 45.47 33.66 -21.68
CA ALA A 626 44.82 32.50 -22.27
C ALA A 626 45.77 31.31 -22.35
N TYR A 627 45.34 30.14 -21.86
CA TYR A 627 46.12 28.91 -21.84
C TYR A 627 45.33 27.75 -22.44
N ALA A 628 45.89 27.09 -23.45
CA ALA A 628 45.25 25.93 -24.10
C ALA A 628 46.21 24.73 -24.20
N GLY A 629 45.75 23.53 -23.85
CA GLY A 629 46.54 22.31 -23.97
C GLY A 629 45.75 21.13 -24.51
N GLY A 630 46.40 20.25 -25.28
CA GLY A 630 45.73 19.03 -25.77
C GLY A 630 45.35 18.06 -24.65
N PHE A 631 46.06 18.11 -23.53
CA PHE A 631 45.69 17.46 -22.27
C PHE A 631 45.26 18.48 -21.22
N VAL A 632 46.09 19.48 -20.93
CA VAL A 632 45.86 20.40 -19.81
C VAL A 632 46.15 21.87 -20.15
N GLY A 633 45.25 22.79 -19.79
CA GLY A 633 45.51 24.22 -19.98
C GLY A 633 46.67 24.71 -19.10
N PHE A 634 46.59 24.45 -17.80
CA PHE A 634 47.63 24.75 -16.80
C PHE A 634 47.86 23.56 -15.86
N ALA A 635 49.11 23.16 -15.65
CA ALA A 635 49.46 22.10 -14.71
C ALA A 635 50.51 22.55 -13.69
N ASN A 636 50.22 22.46 -12.40
CA ASN A 636 51.14 22.75 -11.30
C ASN A 636 51.83 21.47 -10.79
N GLY A 637 52.63 20.82 -11.64
CA GLY A 637 53.31 19.55 -11.35
C GLY A 637 52.40 18.34 -11.58
N GLY A 638 52.81 17.18 -11.05
CA GLY A 638 52.07 15.92 -11.12
C GLY A 638 52.88 14.79 -11.76
N ILE A 639 52.30 13.59 -11.71
CA ILE A 639 52.81 12.38 -12.35
C ILE A 639 51.86 12.02 -13.49
N PHE A 640 52.38 11.96 -14.71
CA PHE A 640 51.63 11.67 -15.92
C PHE A 640 52.29 10.49 -16.62
N ASP A 641 51.57 9.39 -16.76
CA ASP A 641 52.09 8.19 -17.40
C ASP A 641 51.08 7.59 -18.38
N ASN A 642 51.59 7.11 -19.50
CA ASN A 642 50.82 6.32 -20.45
C ASN A 642 49.56 7.04 -20.99
N ILE A 643 49.76 8.20 -21.61
CA ILE A 643 48.69 9.09 -22.09
C ILE A 643 48.75 9.24 -23.62
N SER A 644 47.61 9.09 -24.28
CA SER A 644 47.46 9.33 -25.73
C SER A 644 46.50 10.49 -25.98
N ILE A 645 46.93 11.47 -26.78
CA ILE A 645 46.17 12.68 -27.12
C ILE A 645 45.98 12.76 -28.64
N LYS A 646 44.74 13.00 -29.05
CA LYS A 646 44.35 13.30 -30.41
C LYS A 646 43.47 14.54 -30.41
N ALA A 647 43.91 15.59 -31.10
CA ALA A 647 43.14 16.81 -31.30
C ALA A 647 43.25 17.29 -32.74
N ASN A 648 42.28 18.04 -33.28
CA ASN A 648 42.43 18.69 -34.59
C ASN A 648 43.05 20.09 -34.42
N LYS A 649 42.52 20.90 -33.49
CA LYS A 649 43.00 22.26 -33.22
C LYS A 649 43.12 22.56 -31.73
N ILE A 650 44.17 23.28 -31.37
CA ILE A 650 44.40 23.80 -30.01
C ILE A 650 44.74 25.28 -30.13
N GLU A 651 43.92 26.15 -29.56
CA GLU A 651 44.02 27.61 -29.74
C GLU A 651 43.97 28.34 -28.40
N ALA A 652 44.98 29.17 -28.13
CA ALA A 652 44.96 30.17 -27.08
C ALA A 652 44.91 31.57 -27.72
N ILE A 653 43.86 32.32 -27.44
CA ILE A 653 43.61 33.64 -27.99
C ILE A 653 43.44 34.63 -26.84
N ASN A 654 44.25 35.67 -26.82
CA ASN A 654 44.12 36.75 -25.85
C ASN A 654 43.82 38.07 -26.56
N ASN A 655 42.62 38.58 -26.34
CA ASN A 655 42.09 39.80 -26.96
C ASN A 655 41.85 40.92 -25.94
N ASN A 656 42.25 40.75 -24.67
CA ASN A 656 42.03 41.75 -23.65
C ASN A 656 42.94 42.99 -23.80
N ASN A 657 42.52 44.10 -23.19
CA ASN A 657 43.19 45.40 -23.25
C ASN A 657 44.10 45.66 -22.05
N LEU A 658 44.46 44.65 -21.26
CA LEU A 658 45.38 44.82 -20.14
C LEU A 658 46.78 45.21 -20.62
N GLU A 659 47.59 45.85 -19.76
CA GLU A 659 48.93 46.35 -20.15
C GLU A 659 49.92 45.25 -20.52
N THR A 660 49.73 44.06 -19.97
CA THR A 660 50.51 42.85 -20.28
C THR A 660 49.54 41.71 -20.53
N GLY A 661 49.87 40.79 -21.45
CA GLY A 661 49.01 39.67 -21.78
C GLY A 661 49.77 38.50 -22.41
N ARG A 662 49.27 37.28 -22.19
CA ARG A 662 49.85 36.06 -22.76
C ARG A 662 48.81 35.21 -23.47
N ALA A 663 49.24 34.57 -24.54
CA ALA A 663 48.52 33.51 -25.22
C ALA A 663 49.46 32.31 -25.33
N VAL A 664 49.12 31.21 -24.66
CA VAL A 664 50.04 30.07 -24.49
C VAL A 664 49.33 28.78 -24.86
N ALA A 665 49.89 28.05 -25.83
CA ALA A 665 49.29 26.82 -26.35
C ALA A 665 50.30 25.67 -26.46
N GLY A 666 49.88 24.43 -26.18
CA GLY A 666 50.70 23.25 -26.43
C GLY A 666 49.93 21.97 -26.69
N GLY A 667 50.57 21.01 -27.37
CA GLY A 667 49.91 19.73 -27.71
C GLY A 667 49.62 18.83 -26.49
N PHE A 668 50.40 18.96 -25.42
CA PHE A 668 50.12 18.40 -24.10
C PHE A 668 49.58 19.48 -23.18
N ALA A 669 50.38 20.51 -22.91
CA ALA A 669 50.04 21.55 -21.94
C ALA A 669 50.18 22.96 -22.48
N GLY A 670 49.29 23.86 -22.08
CA GLY A 670 49.49 25.29 -22.26
C GLY A 670 50.69 25.75 -21.41
N LYS A 671 50.52 25.75 -20.09
CA LYS A 671 51.58 26.03 -19.12
C LYS A 671 51.81 24.85 -18.19
N ILE A 672 53.08 24.52 -17.95
CA ILE A 672 53.50 23.62 -16.87
C ILE A 672 54.26 24.46 -15.84
N GLU A 673 53.74 24.50 -14.63
CA GLU A 673 54.34 25.11 -13.46
C GLU A 673 54.73 24.05 -12.42
N GLY A 674 55.66 24.38 -11.52
CA GLY A 674 56.04 23.50 -10.41
C GLY A 674 56.35 24.32 -9.17
N TYR A 675 55.36 25.03 -8.65
CA TYR A 675 55.51 25.77 -7.40
C TYR A 675 55.29 24.79 -6.23
N ARG A 676 56.36 24.53 -5.46
CA ARG A 676 56.34 23.67 -4.25
C ARG A 676 56.18 22.16 -4.48
N SER A 677 56.32 21.66 -5.72
CA SER A 677 56.32 20.22 -6.01
C SER A 677 57.66 19.75 -6.60
N ASP A 678 58.35 18.89 -5.86
CA ASP A 678 59.49 18.11 -6.36
C ASP A 678 59.07 17.02 -7.38
N LYS A 679 57.75 16.83 -7.57
CA LYS A 679 57.15 15.77 -8.40
C LYS A 679 56.62 16.34 -9.71
N LEU A 680 57.48 16.48 -10.73
CA LEU A 680 57.06 16.59 -12.12
C LEU A 680 57.66 15.42 -12.89
N THR A 681 56.83 14.44 -13.23
CA THR A 681 57.22 13.29 -14.03
C THR A 681 56.21 13.11 -15.13
N ILE A 682 56.67 13.20 -16.37
CA ILE A 682 55.84 12.97 -17.55
C ILE A 682 56.51 11.87 -18.37
N SER A 683 55.86 10.71 -18.45
CA SER A 683 56.36 9.55 -19.17
C SER A 683 55.32 8.95 -20.09
N ASN A 684 55.80 8.31 -21.16
CA ASN A 684 54.97 7.50 -22.06
C ASN A 684 53.79 8.29 -22.64
N ILE A 685 54.10 9.38 -23.33
CA ILE A 685 53.10 10.27 -23.92
C ILE A 685 53.11 10.15 -25.44
N THR A 686 51.92 10.03 -26.04
CA THR A 686 51.76 10.18 -27.49
C THR A 686 50.81 11.31 -27.82
N ILE A 687 51.21 12.22 -28.72
CA ILE A 687 50.35 13.26 -29.28
C ILE A 687 50.30 13.10 -30.80
N ARG A 688 49.10 13.12 -31.38
CA ARG A 688 48.94 12.91 -32.82
C ARG A 688 47.77 13.64 -33.47
N ASN A 689 47.89 13.80 -34.79
CA ASN A 689 46.85 14.28 -35.71
C ASN A 689 46.39 15.72 -35.47
N ILE A 690 47.28 16.60 -35.00
CA ILE A 690 46.95 18.01 -34.75
C ILE A 690 47.25 18.83 -36.00
N ASP A 691 46.19 19.39 -36.63
CA ASP A 691 46.36 20.29 -37.77
C ASP A 691 46.98 21.62 -37.33
N THR A 692 46.54 22.19 -36.21
CA THR A 692 47.05 23.50 -35.74
C THR A 692 47.13 23.62 -34.22
N ILE A 693 48.28 24.08 -33.72
CA ILE A 693 48.47 24.63 -32.37
C ILE A 693 48.77 26.11 -32.54
N LEU A 694 47.91 26.96 -31.97
CA LEU A 694 47.91 28.40 -32.19
C LEU A 694 47.97 29.15 -30.86
N GLY A 695 48.89 30.09 -30.76
CA GLY A 695 48.87 31.19 -29.79
C GLY A 695 48.70 32.50 -30.54
N LYS A 696 47.71 33.30 -30.16
CA LYS A 696 47.43 34.58 -30.83
C LYS A 696 47.12 35.68 -29.82
N LEU A 697 47.73 36.84 -30.02
CA LEU A 697 47.40 38.06 -29.30
C LEU A 697 47.25 39.21 -30.30
N GLU A 698 46.06 39.84 -30.32
CA GLU A 698 45.65 40.79 -31.38
C GLU A 698 45.94 42.27 -31.04
N GLN A 699 46.23 42.61 -29.78
CA GLN A 699 46.40 43.98 -29.28
C GLN A 699 47.86 44.48 -29.29
N GLU A 700 48.07 45.79 -29.48
CA GLU A 700 49.40 46.45 -29.60
C GLU A 700 50.02 46.79 -28.23
N LYS A 701 50.46 45.79 -27.45
CA LYS A 701 51.06 45.97 -26.10
C LYS A 701 52.11 44.90 -25.75
N ASN A 702 52.71 44.96 -24.55
CA ASN A 702 53.68 43.98 -24.03
C ASN A 702 53.08 42.56 -24.01
N SER A 703 53.31 41.82 -25.08
CA SER A 703 52.67 40.53 -25.34
C SER A 703 53.68 39.39 -25.36
N ILE A 704 53.38 38.30 -24.65
CA ILE A 704 54.18 37.07 -24.71
C ILE A 704 53.31 35.93 -25.24
N VAL A 705 53.64 35.45 -26.44
CA VAL A 705 52.98 34.31 -27.05
C VAL A 705 53.96 33.14 -27.05
N ASN A 706 53.59 32.02 -26.44
CA ASN A 706 54.44 30.82 -26.40
C ASN A 706 53.65 29.61 -26.89
N VAL A 707 54.18 28.94 -27.91
CA VAL A 707 53.50 27.81 -28.55
C VAL A 707 54.50 26.68 -28.72
N GLY A 708 54.12 25.47 -28.29
CA GLY A 708 54.96 24.28 -28.39
C GLY A 708 54.19 23.09 -28.94
N GLY A 709 54.86 22.19 -29.68
CA GLY A 709 54.24 20.93 -30.08
C GLY A 709 53.82 20.08 -28.88
N PHE A 710 54.53 20.19 -27.75
CA PHE A 710 54.23 19.55 -26.47
C PHE A 710 53.78 20.56 -25.41
N ALA A 711 54.62 21.52 -25.04
CA ALA A 711 54.28 22.51 -24.01
C ALA A 711 54.49 23.94 -24.52
N GLY A 712 53.50 24.81 -24.30
CA GLY A 712 53.63 26.23 -24.62
C GLY A 712 54.70 26.89 -23.74
N TRP A 713 54.58 26.76 -22.43
CA TRP A 713 55.49 27.37 -21.47
C TRP A 713 55.76 26.46 -20.27
N ILE A 714 57.04 26.21 -19.96
CA ILE A 714 57.46 25.50 -18.75
C ILE A 714 58.15 26.50 -17.82
N GLN A 715 57.58 26.68 -16.63
CA GLN A 715 58.12 27.54 -15.57
C GLN A 715 58.14 26.79 -14.24
N LYS A 716 59.29 26.27 -13.81
CA LYS A 716 59.35 25.40 -12.62
C LYS A 716 60.50 25.77 -11.67
N GLU A 717 60.36 25.33 -10.42
CA GLU A 717 61.44 25.27 -9.44
C GLU A 717 61.85 23.80 -9.22
N GLY A 718 63.14 23.50 -9.14
CA GLY A 718 63.63 22.13 -8.87
C GLY A 718 63.77 21.23 -10.09
N GLN A 719 63.74 19.90 -9.88
CA GLN A 719 63.95 18.88 -10.92
C GLN A 719 62.62 18.40 -11.53
N GLY A 720 62.59 18.21 -12.85
CA GLY A 720 61.49 17.55 -13.56
C GLY A 720 62.02 16.60 -14.63
N ASP A 721 61.28 15.51 -14.87
CA ASP A 721 61.67 14.44 -15.77
C ASP A 721 60.60 14.24 -16.84
N LEU A 722 60.97 14.41 -18.11
CA LEU A 722 60.14 14.17 -19.29
C LEU A 722 60.78 13.04 -20.10
N SER A 723 60.08 11.93 -20.26
CA SER A 723 60.65 10.74 -20.93
C SER A 723 59.67 9.99 -21.82
N ASN A 724 60.16 9.30 -22.85
CA ASN A 724 59.35 8.43 -23.71
C ASN A 724 58.15 9.18 -24.33
N ILE A 725 58.43 10.23 -25.09
CA ILE A 725 57.39 11.12 -25.65
C ILE A 725 57.46 11.07 -27.17
N SER A 726 56.32 10.85 -27.83
CA SER A 726 56.19 10.83 -29.28
C SER A 726 55.15 11.81 -29.79
N LEU A 727 55.54 12.62 -30.77
CA LEU A 727 54.69 13.59 -31.45
C LEU A 727 54.75 13.33 -32.95
N TYR A 728 53.61 13.08 -33.59
CA TYR A 728 53.60 12.88 -35.04
C TYR A 728 52.30 13.34 -35.69
N ASN A 729 52.36 13.64 -36.98
CA ASN A 729 51.24 14.22 -37.72
C ASN A 729 50.74 15.52 -37.05
N ILE A 730 51.69 16.38 -36.67
CA ILE A 730 51.44 17.76 -36.23
C ILE A 730 51.84 18.66 -37.39
N LYS A 731 50.92 19.50 -37.87
CA LYS A 731 51.15 20.26 -39.11
C LYS A 731 51.55 21.70 -38.85
N ASN A 732 50.82 22.46 -38.04
CA ASN A 732 51.10 23.88 -37.81
C ASN A 732 51.30 24.18 -36.32
N ILE A 733 52.41 24.82 -35.98
CA ILE A 733 52.72 25.38 -34.65
C ILE A 733 52.99 26.86 -34.86
N GLN A 734 52.05 27.71 -34.44
CA GLN A 734 52.01 29.12 -34.84
C GLN A 734 51.85 30.06 -33.65
N ALA A 735 52.79 30.99 -33.50
CA ALA A 735 52.76 32.05 -32.48
C ALA A 735 52.64 33.43 -33.15
N TYR A 736 51.56 34.14 -32.90
CA TYR A 736 51.33 35.51 -33.40
C TYR A 736 51.21 36.49 -32.24
N GLY A 737 52.25 37.27 -32.00
CA GLY A 737 52.24 38.39 -31.06
C GLY A 737 52.39 39.73 -31.77
N LYS A 738 52.13 40.83 -31.06
CA LYS A 738 52.40 42.19 -31.54
C LYS A 738 53.57 42.86 -30.79
N GLY A 739 53.67 42.68 -29.47
CA GLY A 739 54.76 43.19 -28.61
C GLY A 739 55.90 42.20 -28.35
N ASP A 740 56.40 42.15 -27.10
CA ASP A 740 57.72 41.64 -26.69
C ASP A 740 58.24 40.33 -27.32
N PHE A 741 57.50 39.22 -27.23
CA PHE A 741 57.99 37.91 -27.65
C PHE A 741 56.89 37.05 -28.28
N ALA A 742 57.18 36.45 -29.44
CA ALA A 742 56.42 35.36 -30.03
C ALA A 742 57.33 34.15 -30.23
N ASN A 743 57.08 33.06 -29.51
CA ASN A 743 57.93 31.89 -29.44
C ASN A 743 57.16 30.66 -29.98
N ALA A 744 57.69 30.00 -31.01
CA ALA A 744 57.13 28.76 -31.57
C ALA A 744 58.19 27.64 -31.59
N GLY A 745 58.00 26.61 -30.77
CA GLY A 745 58.92 25.47 -30.67
C GLY A 745 58.29 24.16 -31.14
N GLY A 746 59.04 23.33 -31.86
CA GLY A 746 58.55 22.01 -32.27
C GLY A 746 58.17 21.10 -31.10
N PHE A 747 58.82 21.27 -29.94
CA PHE A 747 58.48 20.60 -28.68
C PHE A 747 58.04 21.61 -27.60
N ILE A 748 58.90 22.56 -27.21
CA ILE A 748 58.62 23.55 -26.16
C ILE A 748 58.73 24.97 -26.67
N GLY A 749 57.71 25.81 -26.41
CA GLY A 749 57.73 27.23 -26.75
C GLY A 749 58.72 28.04 -25.90
N ARG A 750 58.61 27.96 -24.56
CA ARG A 750 59.52 28.68 -23.64
C ARG A 750 59.84 27.90 -22.37
N VAL A 751 61.08 28.02 -21.88
CA VAL A 751 61.51 27.51 -20.57
C VAL A 751 62.19 28.61 -19.74
N ASP A 752 61.73 28.86 -18.52
CA ASP A 752 62.43 29.74 -17.57
C ASP A 752 62.20 29.34 -16.10
N GLY A 753 63.15 29.69 -15.22
CA GLY A 753 62.96 29.54 -13.77
C GLY A 753 62.18 30.71 -13.16
N ARG A 754 61.66 30.54 -11.93
CA ARG A 754 61.11 31.66 -11.14
C ARG A 754 62.27 32.49 -10.58
N GLY A 755 62.28 33.80 -10.86
CA GLY A 755 63.26 34.73 -10.28
C GLY A 755 63.37 34.61 -8.76
N LEU A 756 64.57 34.90 -8.21
CA LEU A 756 65.05 34.70 -6.81
C LEU A 756 65.99 33.49 -6.58
N GLY A 757 66.83 33.12 -7.55
CA GLY A 757 67.90 32.12 -7.37
C GLY A 757 67.42 30.66 -7.36
N ARG A 758 66.25 30.40 -7.94
CA ARG A 758 65.65 29.07 -8.03
C ARG A 758 65.77 28.55 -9.47
N ASP A 759 66.76 27.69 -9.71
CA ASP A 759 67.01 27.10 -11.02
C ASP A 759 66.01 25.97 -11.32
N ILE A 760 65.57 25.87 -12.58
CA ILE A 760 64.92 24.66 -13.12
C ILE A 760 65.99 23.67 -13.62
N LYS A 761 65.83 22.39 -13.29
CA LYS A 761 66.56 21.27 -13.91
C LYS A 761 65.56 20.39 -14.65
N LEU A 762 65.65 20.33 -15.97
CA LEU A 762 64.76 19.52 -16.80
C LEU A 762 65.54 18.41 -17.49
N ASN A 763 65.21 17.16 -17.17
CA ASN A 763 65.74 15.99 -17.86
C ASN A 763 64.77 15.61 -18.98
N LEU A 764 65.28 15.59 -20.21
CA LEU A 764 64.56 15.28 -21.44
C LEU A 764 65.16 14.00 -22.01
N LYS A 765 64.35 12.94 -22.10
CA LYS A 765 64.85 11.61 -22.49
C LYS A 765 63.94 10.89 -23.49
N ASN A 766 64.48 10.22 -24.50
CA ASN A 766 63.72 9.38 -25.43
C ASN A 766 62.51 10.14 -26.04
N ILE A 767 62.78 11.25 -26.73
CA ILE A 767 61.75 12.13 -27.28
C ILE A 767 61.85 12.14 -28.80
N TYR A 768 60.76 11.77 -29.48
CA TYR A 768 60.73 11.54 -30.92
C TYR A 768 59.64 12.39 -31.59
N LEU A 769 60.03 13.27 -32.51
CA LEU A 769 59.12 14.16 -33.24
C LEU A 769 59.17 13.84 -34.73
N PHE A 770 58.03 13.57 -35.37
CA PHE A 770 57.94 13.40 -36.82
C PHE A 770 56.97 14.41 -37.43
N PHE A 771 57.53 15.39 -38.16
CA PHE A 771 56.77 16.38 -38.91
C PHE A 771 56.56 15.91 -40.35
N GLU A 772 55.33 16.02 -40.85
CA GLU A 772 54.99 15.72 -42.24
C GLU A 772 55.45 16.83 -43.19
N LYS A 773 55.54 16.54 -44.49
CA LYS A 773 55.91 17.56 -45.49
C LYS A 773 54.91 18.72 -45.49
N ASN A 774 55.41 19.95 -45.59
CA ASN A 774 54.66 21.20 -45.47
C ASN A 774 54.20 21.50 -44.03
N SER A 775 54.90 20.97 -43.03
CA SER A 775 54.67 21.39 -41.65
C SER A 775 55.30 22.77 -41.40
N GLN A 776 54.72 23.54 -40.47
CA GLN A 776 55.17 24.89 -40.15
C GLN A 776 55.39 25.06 -38.65
N ILE A 777 56.57 25.56 -38.30
CA ILE A 777 56.86 26.17 -37.01
C ILE A 777 57.10 27.64 -37.31
N TYR A 778 56.18 28.49 -36.89
CA TYR A 778 56.16 29.89 -37.30
C TYR A 778 55.87 30.81 -36.13
N SER A 779 56.72 31.82 -35.97
CA SER A 779 56.54 32.91 -35.03
C SER A 779 56.52 34.25 -35.75
N SER A 780 55.61 35.14 -35.37
CA SER A 780 55.53 36.51 -35.88
C SER A 780 55.31 37.48 -34.73
N ALA A 781 56.11 38.54 -34.69
CA ALA A 781 55.99 39.67 -33.77
C ALA A 781 56.11 40.98 -34.56
N SER A 782 55.16 41.90 -34.40
CA SER A 782 55.17 43.19 -35.13
C SER A 782 56.25 44.15 -34.61
N GLU A 783 56.45 44.22 -33.30
CA GLU A 783 57.40 45.15 -32.65
C GLU A 783 58.46 44.43 -31.80
N GLY A 784 58.21 43.18 -31.37
CA GLY A 784 59.13 42.39 -30.54
C GLY A 784 59.89 41.28 -31.28
N LYS A 785 60.36 40.28 -30.53
CA LYS A 785 61.17 39.18 -31.06
C LYS A 785 60.31 37.98 -31.43
N ALA A 786 60.40 37.57 -32.70
CA ALA A 786 59.89 36.29 -33.17
C ALA A 786 61.00 35.23 -33.11
N ILE A 787 60.79 34.15 -32.36
CA ILE A 787 61.79 33.10 -32.13
C ILE A 787 61.17 31.74 -32.46
N SER A 788 61.80 31.00 -33.36
CA SER A 788 61.36 29.66 -33.76
C SER A 788 62.48 28.64 -33.64
N GLY A 789 62.19 27.50 -33.00
CA GLY A 789 63.15 26.41 -32.78
C GLY A 789 62.56 25.05 -33.12
N LYS A 790 63.39 24.13 -33.65
CA LYS A 790 62.92 22.81 -34.12
C LYS A 790 62.48 21.92 -32.97
N PHE A 791 63.06 22.14 -31.80
CA PHE A 791 62.74 21.46 -30.56
C PHE A 791 62.35 22.48 -29.48
N ILE A 792 63.24 23.42 -29.11
CA ILE A 792 62.95 24.46 -28.11
C ILE A 792 63.06 25.84 -28.75
N SER A 793 62.06 26.71 -28.57
CA SER A 793 62.13 28.08 -29.11
C SER A 793 62.99 29.02 -28.26
N ALA A 794 62.60 29.28 -27.00
CA ALA A 794 63.30 30.21 -26.13
C ALA A 794 63.54 29.65 -24.73
N TYR A 795 64.65 30.02 -24.09
CA TYR A 795 64.89 29.68 -22.68
C TYR A 795 65.81 30.69 -21.97
N ASP A 796 65.79 30.70 -20.63
CA ASP A 796 66.69 31.53 -19.80
C ASP A 796 67.85 30.69 -19.21
N ASP A 797 69.02 30.78 -19.83
CA ASP A 797 70.27 30.12 -19.41
C ASP A 797 70.67 30.40 -17.95
N LYS A 798 70.28 31.55 -17.38
CA LYS A 798 70.65 31.91 -16.00
C LYS A 798 69.85 31.15 -14.97
N THR A 799 68.65 30.72 -15.35
CA THR A 799 67.68 30.09 -14.44
C THR A 799 67.31 28.68 -14.87
N SER A 800 67.82 28.19 -16.00
CA SER A 800 67.43 26.89 -16.59
C SER A 800 68.62 26.01 -16.94
N LYS A 801 68.60 24.76 -16.46
CA LYS A 801 69.55 23.69 -16.79
C LYS A 801 68.81 22.55 -17.49
N LEU A 802 69.13 22.32 -18.76
CA LEU A 802 68.49 21.30 -19.60
C LEU A 802 69.46 20.13 -19.83
N PHE A 803 68.97 18.90 -19.66
CA PHE A 803 69.72 17.68 -19.91
C PHE A 803 69.00 16.87 -20.99
N PHE A 804 69.72 16.47 -22.04
CA PHE A 804 69.16 15.77 -23.19
C PHE A 804 69.76 14.37 -23.29
N ASP A 805 68.92 13.36 -23.48
CA ASP A 805 69.28 11.96 -23.71
C ASP A 805 68.35 11.41 -24.82
N ASP A 806 68.90 10.96 -25.95
CA ASP A 806 68.12 10.33 -27.04
C ASP A 806 66.93 11.17 -27.57
N ILE A 807 67.22 12.34 -28.14
CA ILE A 807 66.22 13.25 -28.72
C ILE A 807 66.32 13.23 -30.24
N HIS A 808 65.21 13.00 -30.95
CA HIS A 808 65.16 12.92 -32.41
C HIS A 808 64.02 13.79 -32.99
N VAL A 809 64.36 14.60 -34.00
CA VAL A 809 63.40 15.43 -34.75
C VAL A 809 63.53 15.13 -36.25
N TYR A 810 62.48 14.57 -36.86
CA TYR A 810 62.40 14.24 -38.28
C TYR A 810 61.58 15.29 -39.02
N HIS A 811 62.11 15.87 -40.11
CA HIS A 811 61.38 16.85 -40.93
C HIS A 811 61.82 16.83 -42.40
N HIS A 812 60.97 17.34 -43.30
CA HIS A 812 61.30 17.45 -44.72
C HIS A 812 62.35 18.56 -44.96
N GLU A 813 63.25 18.38 -45.93
CA GLU A 813 64.34 19.31 -46.26
C GLU A 813 63.87 20.71 -46.71
N SER A 814 62.65 20.81 -47.24
CA SER A 814 62.02 22.09 -47.61
C SER A 814 61.43 22.87 -46.44
N ASP A 815 61.29 22.20 -45.29
CA ASP A 815 60.61 22.76 -44.12
C ASP A 815 61.67 23.24 -43.11
N PHE A 816 61.32 24.24 -42.29
CA PHE A 816 62.15 24.71 -41.16
C PHE A 816 63.52 25.30 -41.52
N SER A 817 63.65 25.97 -42.69
CA SER A 817 64.89 26.62 -43.12
C SER A 817 65.37 27.73 -42.15
N ASP A 818 64.42 28.50 -41.59
CA ASP A 818 64.68 29.64 -40.70
C ASP A 818 64.28 29.36 -39.24
N VAL A 819 64.19 28.08 -38.88
CA VAL A 819 63.82 27.62 -37.53
C VAL A 819 65.09 27.06 -36.89
N ASP A 820 65.88 27.94 -36.25
CA ASP A 820 67.25 27.62 -35.82
C ASP A 820 67.64 28.15 -34.42
N SER A 821 66.68 28.55 -33.59
CA SER A 821 66.97 29.14 -32.28
C SER A 821 67.67 28.18 -31.30
N ASP A 822 67.50 26.87 -31.48
CA ASP A 822 68.09 25.80 -30.67
C ASP A 822 69.29 25.12 -31.34
N LYS A 823 69.86 25.71 -32.41
CA LYS A 823 70.98 25.11 -33.16
C LYS A 823 72.24 24.79 -32.36
N ASN A 824 72.40 25.39 -31.19
CA ASN A 824 73.52 25.08 -30.30
C ASN A 824 73.44 23.65 -29.74
N TYR A 825 72.24 23.08 -29.59
CA TYR A 825 72.03 21.72 -29.12
C TYR A 825 72.21 20.65 -30.22
N TRP A 826 72.34 21.06 -31.49
CA TRP A 826 72.49 20.12 -32.61
C TRP A 826 73.94 19.63 -32.79
N LYS A 827 74.93 20.45 -32.41
CA LYS A 827 76.36 20.25 -32.75
C LYS A 827 77.01 19.06 -32.03
N ASP A 828 76.49 18.71 -30.85
CA ASP A 828 76.99 17.61 -30.01
C ASP A 828 75.99 16.44 -29.93
N THR A 829 75.08 16.32 -30.91
CA THR A 829 74.03 15.27 -30.95
C THR A 829 73.10 15.24 -29.71
N GLN A 830 73.04 16.34 -28.94
CA GLN A 830 72.10 16.46 -27.83
C GLN A 830 70.66 16.46 -28.33
N VAL A 831 70.42 17.09 -29.50
CA VAL A 831 69.19 16.98 -30.27
C VAL A 831 69.54 16.52 -31.70
N ASN A 832 69.11 15.32 -32.09
CA ASN A 832 69.39 14.73 -33.39
C ASN A 832 68.35 15.20 -34.42
N ILE A 833 68.79 16.02 -35.38
CA ILE A 833 67.94 16.50 -36.48
C ILE A 833 68.10 15.58 -37.70
N HIS A 834 67.00 14.96 -38.12
CA HIS A 834 66.92 14.06 -39.28
C HIS A 834 66.13 14.72 -40.41
N THR A 835 66.83 15.14 -41.45
CA THR A 835 66.18 15.67 -42.66
C THR A 835 65.84 14.54 -43.63
N TYR A 836 64.62 14.53 -44.16
CA TYR A 836 64.20 13.62 -45.22
C TYR A 836 63.76 14.40 -46.47
N ASN A 837 63.73 13.73 -47.60
CA ASN A 837 63.14 14.21 -48.85
C ASN A 837 62.10 13.20 -49.35
N ASP A 838 61.48 13.47 -50.50
CA ASP A 838 60.44 12.59 -51.04
C ASP A 838 60.96 11.17 -51.36
N GLU A 839 62.27 10.96 -51.55
CA GLU A 839 62.86 9.65 -51.88
C GLU A 839 63.13 8.78 -50.64
N ASN A 840 63.55 9.37 -49.51
CA ASN A 840 63.93 8.62 -48.30
C ASN A 840 62.93 8.74 -47.13
N LYS A 841 61.81 9.44 -47.31
CA LYS A 841 60.78 9.63 -46.29
C LYS A 841 60.35 8.33 -45.62
N GLU A 842 60.07 7.28 -46.38
CA GLU A 842 59.60 6.00 -45.83
C GLU A 842 60.64 5.33 -44.91
N GLU A 843 61.92 5.44 -45.26
CA GLU A 843 63.02 4.93 -44.44
C GLU A 843 63.08 5.70 -43.12
N LYS A 844 63.07 7.03 -43.17
CA LYS A 844 63.08 7.89 -41.97
C LYS A 844 61.83 7.73 -41.10
N TYR A 845 60.68 7.50 -41.72
CA TYR A 845 59.46 7.21 -40.97
C TYR A 845 59.53 5.84 -40.28
N LYS A 846 60.14 4.81 -40.91
CA LYS A 846 60.39 3.52 -40.26
C LYS A 846 61.38 3.62 -39.10
N GLU A 847 62.43 4.44 -39.23
CA GLU A 847 63.36 4.75 -38.13
C GLU A 847 62.59 5.37 -36.94
N PHE A 848 61.77 6.38 -37.20
CA PHE A 848 60.89 6.98 -36.20
C PHE A 848 59.95 5.93 -35.57
N LEU A 849 59.28 5.10 -36.37
CA LEU A 849 58.36 4.08 -35.87
C LEU A 849 59.06 3.07 -34.95
N ASN A 850 60.31 2.69 -35.23
CA ASN A 850 61.06 1.79 -34.34
C ASN A 850 61.26 2.41 -32.94
N GLN A 851 61.46 3.72 -32.87
CA GLN A 851 61.56 4.47 -31.63
C GLN A 851 60.18 4.67 -30.97
N ASP A 852 59.18 5.10 -31.73
CA ASP A 852 57.80 5.30 -31.25
C ASP A 852 57.18 4.01 -30.69
N ASN A 853 57.42 2.86 -31.33
CA ASN A 853 56.91 1.56 -30.87
C ASN A 853 57.49 1.12 -29.50
N SER A 854 58.56 1.75 -29.02
CA SER A 854 59.10 1.51 -27.68
C SER A 854 58.31 2.25 -26.58
N ILE A 855 57.46 3.21 -26.95
CA ILE A 855 56.66 4.00 -26.02
C ILE A 855 55.38 3.25 -25.66
N ALA A 856 55.14 3.07 -24.35
CA ALA A 856 53.91 2.49 -23.87
C ALA A 856 52.70 3.36 -24.25
N ARG A 857 51.57 2.71 -24.57
CA ARG A 857 50.31 3.35 -24.93
C ARG A 857 49.17 2.85 -24.03
N PRO A 858 48.14 3.67 -23.77
CA PRO A 858 47.04 3.30 -22.89
C PRO A 858 46.30 2.07 -23.42
N ILE A 859 46.09 1.09 -22.54
CA ILE A 859 45.19 -0.05 -22.78
C ILE A 859 43.92 0.27 -22.01
N ILE A 860 42.87 0.66 -22.74
CA ILE A 860 41.58 1.03 -22.14
C ILE A 860 40.70 -0.20 -22.05
N GLU A 861 40.41 -0.61 -20.82
CA GLU A 861 39.27 -1.48 -20.53
C GLU A 861 38.00 -0.61 -20.47
N LEU A 862 36.88 -1.13 -20.97
CA LEU A 862 35.61 -0.41 -20.91
C LEU A 862 34.87 -0.77 -19.61
N PRO A 863 34.12 0.17 -19.02
CA PRO A 863 33.29 -0.09 -17.86
C PRO A 863 32.30 -1.24 -18.12
N SER A 864 32.11 -2.08 -17.10
CA SER A 864 30.98 -3.00 -17.08
C SER A 864 29.67 -2.22 -17.00
N LYS A 865 28.68 -2.62 -17.79
CA LYS A 865 27.34 -2.02 -17.73
C LYS A 865 26.59 -2.51 -16.49
N PRO A 866 25.65 -1.70 -15.96
CA PRO A 866 24.72 -2.15 -14.92
C PRO A 866 24.01 -3.46 -15.30
N GLU A 867 24.02 -4.45 -14.40
CA GLU A 867 23.29 -5.71 -14.55
C GLU A 867 22.17 -5.79 -13.51
N PHE A 868 20.92 -5.87 -13.98
CA PHE A 868 19.75 -5.92 -13.12
C PHE A 868 19.19 -7.34 -13.07
N VAL A 869 19.16 -7.92 -11.86
CA VAL A 869 18.55 -9.24 -11.63
C VAL A 869 17.01 -9.12 -11.72
N GLU A 870 16.37 -10.21 -12.14
CA GLU A 870 14.91 -10.29 -12.24
C GLU A 870 14.24 -10.00 -10.89
N SER A 871 13.29 -9.08 -10.89
CA SER A 871 12.72 -8.50 -9.68
C SER A 871 11.67 -9.41 -9.04
N GLU A 872 11.73 -9.57 -7.71
CA GLU A 872 10.70 -10.30 -6.98
C GLU A 872 9.46 -9.41 -6.85
N LYS A 873 8.46 -9.63 -7.71
CA LYS A 873 7.17 -8.95 -7.61
C LYS A 873 6.44 -9.40 -6.35
N ILE A 874 6.04 -8.43 -5.52
CA ILE A 874 5.11 -8.71 -4.42
C ILE A 874 3.72 -8.93 -5.02
N ASN A 875 3.17 -10.13 -4.81
CA ASN A 875 1.78 -10.41 -5.15
C ASN A 875 0.89 -10.02 -3.96
N TYR A 876 0.31 -8.82 -4.01
CA TYR A 876 -0.65 -8.38 -3.01
C TYR A 876 -1.92 -9.23 -3.09
N PRO A 877 -2.52 -9.65 -1.96
CA PRO A 877 -3.75 -10.42 -1.98
C PRO A 877 -4.90 -9.58 -2.56
N ASP A 878 -5.70 -10.18 -3.44
CA ASP A 878 -6.98 -9.59 -3.85
C ASP A 878 -7.99 -9.78 -2.70
N VAL A 879 -8.01 -8.80 -1.79
CA VAL A 879 -8.85 -8.83 -0.60
C VAL A 879 -10.34 -8.94 -0.96
N GLU A 880 -10.78 -8.30 -2.05
CA GLU A 880 -12.20 -8.34 -2.44
C GLU A 880 -12.57 -9.70 -3.03
N SER A 881 -11.68 -10.33 -3.80
CA SER A 881 -11.86 -11.72 -4.23
C SER A 881 -11.95 -12.68 -3.04
N ILE A 882 -11.00 -12.62 -2.10
CA ILE A 882 -10.93 -13.52 -0.93
C ILE A 882 -12.14 -13.35 0.00
N LYS A 883 -12.62 -12.11 0.17
CA LYS A 883 -13.82 -11.79 0.95
C LYS A 883 -15.09 -12.44 0.37
N ASN A 884 -15.17 -12.54 -0.96
CA ASN A 884 -16.32 -13.08 -1.67
C ASN A 884 -16.29 -14.60 -1.85
N GLU A 885 -15.19 -15.28 -1.50
CA GLU A 885 -15.13 -16.75 -1.46
C GLU A 885 -16.14 -17.32 -0.45
N GLU A 886 -16.89 -18.34 -0.86
CA GLU A 886 -17.86 -19.03 -0.01
C GLU A 886 -17.24 -20.29 0.62
N ALA A 887 -17.63 -20.60 1.85
CA ALA A 887 -17.18 -21.81 2.55
C ALA A 887 -17.97 -23.04 2.08
N ILE A 888 -17.35 -24.21 2.21
CA ILE A 888 -18.01 -25.50 2.04
C ILE A 888 -18.23 -26.09 3.44
N LEU A 889 -19.47 -26.41 3.78
CA LEU A 889 -19.89 -26.85 5.10
C LEU A 889 -19.90 -28.39 5.19
N GLY A 890 -19.22 -28.92 6.20
CA GLY A 890 -19.28 -30.32 6.61
C GLY A 890 -20.36 -30.60 7.64
N GLU A 891 -20.49 -31.86 8.07
CA GLU A 891 -21.51 -32.28 9.06
C GLU A 891 -21.38 -31.54 10.40
N ASP A 892 -20.15 -31.38 10.90
CA ASP A 892 -19.87 -30.70 12.16
C ASP A 892 -20.23 -29.20 12.14
N ASP A 893 -20.29 -28.59 10.96
CA ASP A 893 -20.63 -27.16 10.80
C ASP A 893 -22.15 -26.91 10.91
N LEU A 894 -22.94 -27.97 10.95
CA LEU A 894 -24.41 -27.90 11.06
C LEU A 894 -24.91 -27.89 12.51
N PHE A 895 -24.05 -28.22 13.48
CA PHE A 895 -24.36 -28.24 14.92
C PHE A 895 -25.66 -29.00 15.28
N GLU A 896 -25.93 -30.16 14.63
CA GLU A 896 -27.19 -30.91 14.77
C GLU A 896 -27.57 -31.17 16.22
N VAL A 897 -26.61 -31.67 17.02
CA VAL A 897 -26.85 -32.08 18.41
C VAL A 897 -27.36 -30.91 19.23
N THR A 898 -26.71 -29.75 19.19
CA THR A 898 -27.12 -28.57 19.94
C THR A 898 -28.50 -28.07 19.49
N ILE A 899 -28.76 -28.01 18.17
CA ILE A 899 -30.07 -27.59 17.66
C ILE A 899 -31.16 -28.56 18.14
N LYS A 900 -30.93 -29.87 18.06
CA LYS A 900 -31.93 -30.88 18.33
C LYS A 900 -32.18 -31.12 19.81
N GLU A 901 -31.12 -31.26 20.60
CA GLU A 901 -31.21 -31.68 22.01
C GLU A 901 -31.42 -30.50 22.95
N GLU A 902 -30.90 -29.30 22.63
CA GLU A 902 -31.06 -28.13 23.48
C GLU A 902 -32.05 -27.12 22.92
N ILE A 903 -31.94 -26.74 21.64
CA ILE A 903 -32.81 -25.69 21.07
C ILE A 903 -34.23 -26.19 20.90
N LEU A 904 -34.41 -27.31 20.20
CA LEU A 904 -35.71 -27.94 20.05
C LEU A 904 -36.15 -28.65 21.34
N GLY A 905 -35.20 -29.18 22.13
CA GLY A 905 -35.46 -29.83 23.42
C GLY A 905 -36.29 -28.98 24.38
N ASP A 906 -35.88 -27.72 24.61
CA ASP A 906 -36.59 -26.76 25.49
C ASP A 906 -38.04 -26.49 25.07
N LEU A 907 -38.40 -26.75 23.80
CA LEU A 907 -39.76 -26.61 23.30
C LEU A 907 -40.55 -27.91 23.45
N ILE A 908 -39.91 -29.04 23.20
CA ILE A 908 -40.53 -30.37 23.10
C ILE A 908 -40.77 -30.99 24.47
N GLU A 909 -39.80 -30.85 25.37
CA GLU A 909 -39.76 -31.52 26.67
C GLU A 909 -40.48 -30.73 27.78
N GLN A 910 -41.26 -29.71 27.39
CA GLN A 910 -41.98 -28.89 28.34
C GLN A 910 -43.47 -29.31 28.45
N HIS A 911 -44.00 -29.20 29.67
CA HIS A 911 -45.40 -29.42 29.98
C HIS A 911 -46.15 -28.08 30.01
N TYR A 912 -46.93 -27.81 28.98
CA TYR A 912 -47.71 -26.60 28.84
C TYR A 912 -49.19 -26.87 29.14
N LYS A 913 -49.82 -25.89 29.79
CA LYS A 913 -51.24 -25.93 30.11
C LYS A 913 -51.89 -24.63 29.69
N VAL A 914 -53.03 -24.71 29.02
CA VAL A 914 -53.90 -23.55 28.76
C VAL A 914 -55.19 -23.72 29.53
N TYR A 915 -55.54 -22.70 30.30
CA TYR A 915 -56.69 -22.68 31.19
C TYR A 915 -57.86 -21.96 30.51
N ILE A 916 -58.98 -22.67 30.33
CA ILE A 916 -60.13 -22.18 29.57
C ILE A 916 -60.72 -20.88 30.16
N ASP A 917 -60.80 -20.78 31.48
CA ASP A 917 -61.30 -19.61 32.22
C ASP A 917 -60.45 -18.35 31.99
N THR A 918 -59.17 -18.50 31.65
CA THR A 918 -58.24 -17.39 31.35
C THR A 918 -57.97 -17.17 29.86
N LEU A 919 -58.55 -17.99 28.97
CA LEU A 919 -58.29 -17.92 27.52
C LEU A 919 -58.61 -16.53 26.93
N LEU A 920 -59.80 -15.99 27.24
CA LEU A 920 -60.21 -14.68 26.72
C LEU A 920 -59.32 -13.54 27.24
N GLN A 921 -58.80 -13.67 28.47
CA GLN A 921 -57.84 -12.71 29.03
C GLN A 921 -56.50 -12.80 28.28
N MET A 922 -55.98 -14.01 28.08
CA MET A 922 -54.76 -14.26 27.30
C MET A 922 -54.86 -13.69 25.87
N LEU A 923 -56.00 -13.87 25.20
CA LEU A 923 -56.22 -13.38 23.84
C LEU A 923 -56.44 -11.86 23.76
N ALA A 924 -56.78 -11.20 24.87
CA ALA A 924 -56.96 -9.75 24.97
C ALA A 924 -55.70 -9.00 25.40
N GLU A 925 -54.64 -9.71 25.83
CA GLU A 925 -53.33 -9.12 26.11
C GLU A 925 -52.76 -8.45 24.85
N LYS A 926 -51.80 -7.56 25.07
CA LYS A 926 -51.06 -6.87 24.00
C LYS A 926 -50.54 -7.89 22.97
N ASP A 927 -50.46 -7.51 21.70
CA ASP A 927 -49.83 -8.36 20.69
C ASP A 927 -48.41 -8.72 21.15
N TYR A 928 -48.12 -10.01 21.27
CA TYR A 928 -46.85 -10.54 21.74
C TYR A 928 -45.66 -10.00 20.93
N LYS A 929 -45.86 -9.64 19.66
CA LYS A 929 -44.82 -9.00 18.84
C LYS A 929 -44.38 -7.64 19.35
N LEU A 930 -45.29 -6.93 20.01
CA LEU A 930 -45.03 -5.61 20.58
C LEU A 930 -44.53 -5.71 22.02
N MET A 931 -44.49 -6.92 22.59
CA MET A 931 -44.04 -7.14 23.96
C MET A 931 -42.51 -7.03 24.07
N THR A 932 -42.05 -6.35 25.11
CA THR A 932 -40.66 -6.40 25.58
C THR A 932 -40.30 -7.81 26.04
N LEU A 933 -39.01 -8.13 26.17
CA LEU A 933 -38.58 -9.44 26.66
C LEU A 933 -39.23 -9.80 28.01
N GLU A 934 -39.32 -8.84 28.93
CA GLU A 934 -39.89 -9.06 30.26
C GLU A 934 -41.42 -9.28 30.20
N GLU A 935 -42.12 -8.55 29.35
CA GLU A 935 -43.55 -8.78 29.06
C GLU A 935 -43.77 -10.19 28.45
N LYS A 936 -42.90 -10.63 27.53
CA LYS A 936 -42.97 -11.98 26.93
C LYS A 936 -42.76 -13.08 27.96
N ILE A 937 -41.77 -12.92 28.85
CA ILE A 937 -41.49 -13.86 29.94
C ILE A 937 -42.73 -13.98 30.83
N GLU A 938 -43.30 -12.84 31.25
CA GLU A 938 -44.48 -12.83 32.11
C GLU A 938 -45.67 -13.49 31.42
N PHE A 939 -45.91 -13.22 30.14
CA PHE A 939 -46.98 -13.81 29.36
C PHE A 939 -46.90 -15.35 29.30
N ILE A 940 -45.74 -15.90 28.93
CA ILE A 940 -45.56 -17.37 28.87
C ILE A 940 -45.65 -17.99 30.27
N SER A 941 -45.04 -17.36 31.27
CA SER A 941 -45.06 -17.84 32.66
C SER A 941 -46.48 -17.91 33.21
N LYS A 942 -47.29 -16.89 32.91
CA LYS A 942 -48.66 -16.73 33.42
C LYS A 942 -49.65 -17.68 32.75
N TYR A 943 -49.58 -17.83 31.43
CA TYR A 943 -50.63 -18.51 30.67
C TYR A 943 -50.30 -19.92 30.19
N PHE A 944 -49.02 -20.25 30.06
CA PHE A 944 -48.58 -21.54 29.51
C PHE A 944 -47.85 -22.40 30.55
N LEU A 945 -47.14 -21.76 31.48
CA LEU A 945 -46.29 -22.42 32.48
C LEU A 945 -46.71 -22.14 33.93
N LYS A 946 -47.98 -21.77 34.15
CA LYS A 946 -48.49 -21.31 35.46
C LYS A 946 -48.12 -22.21 36.64
N ASP A 947 -48.15 -23.53 36.43
CA ASP A 947 -47.87 -24.53 37.49
C ASP A 947 -46.44 -25.09 37.42
N THR A 948 -45.57 -24.52 36.59
CA THR A 948 -44.19 -24.99 36.43
C THR A 948 -43.31 -24.33 37.48
N VAL A 949 -42.45 -25.11 38.14
CA VAL A 949 -41.42 -24.58 39.06
C VAL A 949 -40.44 -23.74 38.24
N ASN A 950 -40.05 -22.56 38.74
CA ASN A 950 -39.19 -21.61 38.03
C ASN A 950 -39.73 -21.19 36.65
N ASN A 951 -41.05 -21.09 36.51
CA ASN A 951 -41.73 -20.77 35.24
C ASN A 951 -41.14 -19.59 34.45
N LYS A 952 -40.60 -18.55 35.11
CA LYS A 952 -39.96 -17.40 34.43
C LYS A 952 -38.64 -17.76 33.75
N GLU A 953 -37.82 -18.61 34.36
CA GLU A 953 -36.56 -19.06 33.77
C GLU A 953 -36.84 -19.96 32.56
N GLU A 954 -37.79 -20.87 32.71
CA GLU A 954 -38.19 -21.77 31.63
C GLU A 954 -38.87 -21.02 30.48
N ALA A 955 -39.71 -20.02 30.81
CA ALA A 955 -40.28 -19.11 29.81
C ALA A 955 -39.19 -18.39 29.01
N LEU A 956 -38.11 -17.91 29.64
CA LEU A 956 -37.00 -17.26 28.95
C LEU A 956 -36.31 -18.20 27.94
N LYS A 957 -36.04 -19.45 28.34
CA LYS A 957 -35.45 -20.47 27.45
C LYS A 957 -36.33 -20.76 26.23
N ILE A 958 -37.63 -20.88 26.44
CA ILE A 958 -38.61 -21.07 25.36
C ILE A 958 -38.60 -19.87 24.41
N ILE A 959 -38.60 -18.64 24.93
CA ILE A 959 -38.53 -17.41 24.12
C ILE A 959 -37.29 -17.41 23.25
N GLN A 960 -36.12 -17.66 23.85
CA GLN A 960 -34.84 -17.68 23.14
C GLN A 960 -34.80 -18.79 22.07
N SER A 961 -35.38 -19.96 22.35
CA SER A 961 -35.47 -21.06 21.39
C SER A 961 -36.37 -20.71 20.20
N LEU A 962 -37.51 -20.06 20.46
CA LEU A 962 -38.42 -19.60 19.41
C LEU A 962 -37.79 -18.50 18.57
N ASP A 963 -37.11 -17.54 19.21
CA ASP A 963 -36.39 -16.46 18.52
C ASP A 963 -35.24 -17.03 17.66
N PHE A 964 -34.52 -18.06 18.14
CA PHE A 964 -33.53 -18.80 17.35
C PHE A 964 -34.16 -19.44 16.11
N ILE A 965 -35.22 -20.23 16.28
CA ILE A 965 -35.86 -20.96 15.17
C ILE A 965 -36.39 -19.99 14.13
N ALA A 966 -37.02 -18.90 14.55
CA ALA A 966 -37.52 -17.88 13.64
C ALA A 966 -36.39 -17.25 12.83
N ALA A 967 -35.32 -16.82 13.49
CA ALA A 967 -34.18 -16.20 12.80
C ALA A 967 -33.44 -17.18 11.87
N TYR A 968 -33.33 -18.45 12.27
CA TYR A 968 -32.73 -19.51 11.47
C TYR A 968 -33.62 -19.95 10.30
N GLN A 969 -34.94 -19.85 10.41
CA GLN A 969 -35.81 -20.13 9.27
C GLN A 969 -35.57 -19.13 8.12
N ASP A 970 -35.40 -17.85 8.49
CA ASP A 970 -35.21 -16.75 7.54
C ASP A 970 -33.78 -16.68 6.98
N ASN A 971 -32.77 -16.95 7.81
CA ASN A 971 -31.35 -16.72 7.47
C ASN A 971 -30.47 -17.98 7.58
N GLY A 972 -31.06 -19.11 7.94
CA GLY A 972 -30.37 -20.39 8.06
C GLY A 972 -30.05 -21.00 6.69
N LEU A 973 -29.87 -22.31 6.68
CA LEU A 973 -29.41 -23.05 5.51
C LEU A 973 -30.52 -23.43 4.51
N ASN A 974 -31.75 -22.94 4.72
CA ASN A 974 -32.93 -23.28 3.92
C ASN A 974 -32.78 -22.94 2.43
N GLN A 975 -32.12 -21.82 2.12
CA GLN A 975 -31.89 -21.33 0.76
C GLN A 975 -30.46 -21.52 0.29
N ALA A 976 -29.61 -22.21 1.06
CA ALA A 976 -28.23 -22.48 0.69
C ALA A 976 -28.19 -23.37 -0.56
N SER A 977 -27.35 -22.98 -1.52
CA SER A 977 -27.08 -23.75 -2.72
C SER A 977 -26.35 -25.05 -2.39
N GLU A 978 -26.44 -26.06 -3.27
CA GLU A 978 -25.91 -27.39 -3.00
C GLU A 978 -24.37 -27.42 -2.91
N ASP A 979 -23.71 -26.51 -3.62
CA ASP A 979 -22.26 -26.31 -3.58
C ASP A 979 -21.73 -25.72 -2.27
N LYS A 980 -22.61 -25.23 -1.38
CA LYS A 980 -22.23 -24.86 0.01
C LYS A 980 -22.01 -26.06 0.92
N PHE A 981 -22.34 -27.27 0.50
CA PHE A 981 -22.25 -28.45 1.33
C PHE A 981 -21.22 -29.42 0.75
N GLU A 982 -20.48 -30.09 1.64
CA GLU A 982 -19.77 -31.29 1.23
C GLU A 982 -20.77 -32.34 0.70
N SER A 983 -20.29 -33.25 -0.14
CA SER A 983 -21.14 -34.24 -0.81
C SER A 983 -21.97 -35.05 0.21
N GLY A 984 -23.29 -35.02 0.05
CA GLY A 984 -24.25 -35.73 0.93
C GLY A 984 -24.69 -34.98 2.20
N ILE A 985 -24.02 -33.88 2.58
CA ILE A 985 -24.32 -33.13 3.81
C ILE A 985 -25.62 -32.33 3.70
N ARG A 986 -26.00 -31.87 2.50
CA ARG A 986 -27.28 -31.17 2.29
C ARG A 986 -28.49 -32.05 2.62
N ASP A 987 -28.45 -33.33 2.22
CA ASP A 987 -29.52 -34.28 2.53
C ASP A 987 -29.60 -34.58 4.02
N PHE A 988 -28.43 -34.67 4.68
CA PHE A 988 -28.35 -34.78 6.13
C PHE A 988 -29.01 -33.58 6.83
N TYR A 989 -28.69 -32.35 6.41
CA TYR A 989 -29.31 -31.13 6.92
C TYR A 989 -30.84 -31.16 6.76
N ILE A 990 -31.32 -31.47 5.55
CA ILE A 990 -32.77 -31.52 5.25
C ILE A 990 -33.47 -32.54 6.16
N LYS A 991 -32.89 -33.73 6.30
CA LYS A 991 -33.51 -34.85 7.03
C LYS A 991 -33.48 -34.67 8.54
N ASN A 992 -32.37 -34.20 9.10
CA ASN A 992 -32.12 -34.22 10.54
C ASN A 992 -32.38 -32.88 11.24
N ILE A 993 -32.23 -31.75 10.53
CA ILE A 993 -32.39 -30.41 11.10
C ILE A 993 -33.65 -29.76 10.55
N LYS A 994 -33.70 -29.52 9.24
CA LYS A 994 -34.81 -28.79 8.61
C LYS A 994 -36.17 -29.45 8.87
N ALA A 995 -36.29 -30.75 8.63
CA ALA A 995 -37.55 -31.46 8.81
C ALA A 995 -38.06 -31.43 10.26
N ASN A 996 -37.17 -31.37 11.26
CA ASN A 996 -37.58 -31.25 12.67
C ASN A 996 -38.03 -29.82 12.98
N MET A 997 -37.32 -28.80 12.48
CA MET A 997 -37.73 -27.39 12.63
C MET A 997 -39.07 -27.10 11.94
N ASP A 998 -39.25 -27.57 10.70
CA ASP A 998 -40.49 -27.41 9.94
C ASP A 998 -41.69 -28.00 10.71
N LYS A 999 -41.52 -29.19 11.31
CA LYS A 999 -42.57 -29.83 12.13
C LYS A 999 -42.92 -29.03 13.38
N VAL A 1000 -41.93 -28.40 14.02
CA VAL A 1000 -42.17 -27.54 15.19
C VAL A 1000 -43.00 -26.31 14.77
N LEU A 1001 -42.67 -25.71 13.62
CA LEU A 1001 -43.38 -24.56 13.07
C LEU A 1001 -44.82 -24.91 12.63
N GLU A 1002 -45.00 -26.04 11.94
CA GLU A 1002 -46.33 -26.51 11.52
C GLU A 1002 -47.25 -26.76 12.73
N ASN A 1003 -46.73 -27.42 13.77
CA ASN A 1003 -47.51 -27.66 14.99
C ASN A 1003 -47.87 -26.37 15.73
N LYS A 1004 -46.94 -25.39 15.77
CA LYS A 1004 -47.21 -24.05 16.31
C LYS A 1004 -48.39 -23.40 15.59
N ASP A 1005 -48.38 -23.39 14.27
CA ASP A 1005 -49.42 -22.74 13.46
C ASP A 1005 -50.78 -23.41 13.67
N ARG A 1006 -50.80 -24.75 13.70
CA ARG A 1006 -52.01 -25.54 13.98
C ARG A 1006 -52.63 -25.21 15.35
N ILE A 1007 -51.82 -25.21 16.42
CA ILE A 1007 -52.35 -24.94 17.77
C ILE A 1007 -52.75 -23.47 17.92
N SER A 1008 -51.99 -22.55 17.33
CA SER A 1008 -52.33 -21.11 17.30
C SER A 1008 -53.69 -20.86 16.64
N PHE A 1009 -53.93 -21.48 15.49
CA PHE A 1009 -55.21 -21.41 14.80
C PHE A 1009 -56.35 -21.94 15.68
N ALA A 1010 -56.14 -23.11 16.29
CA ALA A 1010 -57.15 -23.72 17.14
C ALA A 1010 -57.45 -22.90 18.41
N LEU A 1011 -56.46 -22.22 19.01
CA LEU A 1011 -56.70 -21.36 20.19
C LEU A 1011 -57.43 -20.07 19.84
N LYS A 1012 -57.10 -19.43 18.71
CA LYS A 1012 -57.64 -18.12 18.31
C LYS A 1012 -59.01 -18.18 17.66
N ASN A 1013 -59.31 -19.29 16.96
CA ASN A 1013 -60.55 -19.49 16.23
C ASN A 1013 -61.41 -20.53 16.94
N ASP A 1014 -61.10 -21.82 16.77
CA ASP A 1014 -61.93 -22.93 17.25
C ASP A 1014 -62.28 -22.81 18.75
N LEU A 1015 -61.27 -22.72 19.63
CA LEU A 1015 -61.48 -22.71 21.08
C LEU A 1015 -62.10 -21.39 21.57
N LYS A 1016 -61.75 -20.25 20.98
CA LYS A 1016 -62.34 -18.95 21.32
C LYS A 1016 -63.85 -18.96 21.08
N ASP A 1017 -64.27 -19.48 19.93
CA ASP A 1017 -65.69 -19.59 19.58
C ASP A 1017 -66.42 -20.57 20.49
N VAL A 1018 -65.79 -21.71 20.82
CA VAL A 1018 -66.32 -22.67 21.80
C VAL A 1018 -66.50 -22.03 23.18
N VAL A 1019 -65.54 -21.24 23.65
CA VAL A 1019 -65.59 -20.52 24.94
C VAL A 1019 -66.71 -19.48 24.95
N LEU A 1020 -66.82 -18.66 23.90
CA LEU A 1020 -67.89 -17.65 23.78
C LEU A 1020 -69.27 -18.30 23.71
N ASN A 1021 -69.42 -19.34 22.90
CA ASN A 1021 -70.67 -20.07 22.76
C ASN A 1021 -71.06 -20.76 24.07
N SER A 1022 -70.12 -21.45 24.73
CA SER A 1022 -70.38 -22.14 26.00
C SER A 1022 -70.78 -21.17 27.10
N ASN A 1023 -70.14 -19.99 27.19
CA ASN A 1023 -70.55 -18.95 28.14
C ASN A 1023 -71.98 -18.43 27.87
N SER A 1024 -72.36 -18.28 26.60
CA SER A 1024 -73.72 -17.87 26.21
C SER A 1024 -74.75 -18.94 26.56
N LEU A 1025 -74.47 -20.21 26.25
CA LEU A 1025 -75.32 -21.35 26.56
C LEU A 1025 -75.48 -21.56 28.08
N ILE A 1026 -74.43 -21.33 28.86
CA ILE A 1026 -74.49 -21.38 30.34
C ILE A 1026 -75.40 -20.26 30.88
N ALA A 1027 -75.34 -19.06 30.30
CA ALA A 1027 -76.25 -17.97 30.67
C ALA A 1027 -77.71 -18.32 30.33
N GLU A 1028 -77.95 -18.97 29.19
CA GLU A 1028 -79.27 -19.48 28.80
C GLU A 1028 -79.77 -20.59 29.74
N LEU A 1029 -78.90 -21.52 30.16
CA LEU A 1029 -79.23 -22.54 31.16
C LEU A 1029 -79.63 -21.94 32.52
N GLU A 1030 -78.94 -20.89 32.97
CA GLU A 1030 -79.32 -20.18 34.20
C GLU A 1030 -80.67 -19.48 34.06
N GLU A 1031 -81.02 -18.98 32.87
CA GLU A 1031 -82.33 -18.40 32.63
C GLU A 1031 -83.45 -19.47 32.55
N ILE A 1032 -83.20 -20.58 31.86
CA ILE A 1032 -84.11 -21.74 31.83
C ILE A 1032 -84.35 -22.28 33.24
N LYS A 1033 -83.30 -22.35 34.07
CA LYS A 1033 -83.41 -22.75 35.48
C LYS A 1033 -84.35 -21.83 36.27
N LYS A 1034 -84.27 -20.52 36.09
CA LYS A 1034 -85.24 -19.57 36.72
C LYS A 1034 -86.66 -19.77 36.20
N GLN A 1035 -86.84 -20.02 34.90
CA GLN A 1035 -88.16 -20.25 34.31
C GLN A 1035 -88.77 -21.58 34.79
N LEU A 1036 -87.98 -22.65 34.86
CA LEU A 1036 -88.38 -23.93 35.43
C LEU A 1036 -88.72 -23.80 36.91
N GLN A 1037 -88.00 -22.98 37.69
CA GLN A 1037 -88.35 -22.63 39.07
C GLN A 1037 -89.72 -21.96 39.15
N ALA A 1038 -89.94 -20.90 38.36
CA ALA A 1038 -91.19 -20.17 38.37
C ALA A 1038 -92.40 -21.01 37.92
N LEU A 1039 -92.23 -21.86 36.90
CA LEU A 1039 -93.28 -22.77 36.43
C LEU A 1039 -93.55 -23.90 37.43
N ALA A 1040 -92.53 -24.42 38.10
CA ALA A 1040 -92.71 -25.40 39.17
C ALA A 1040 -93.49 -24.78 40.34
N ASP A 1041 -93.20 -23.54 40.70
CA ASP A 1041 -93.93 -22.80 41.73
C ASP A 1041 -95.40 -22.58 41.32
N GLN A 1042 -95.68 -22.19 40.08
CA GLN A 1042 -97.04 -22.04 39.56
C GLN A 1042 -97.81 -23.38 39.52
N TYR A 1043 -97.16 -24.46 39.08
CA TYR A 1043 -97.71 -25.80 39.10
C TYR A 1043 -98.08 -26.22 40.53
N ASN A 1044 -97.16 -26.03 41.47
CA ASN A 1044 -97.37 -26.37 42.88
C ASN A 1044 -98.47 -25.51 43.51
N GLU A 1045 -98.50 -24.20 43.24
CA GLU A 1045 -99.53 -23.30 43.74
C GLU A 1045 -100.92 -23.65 43.19
N TYR A 1046 -101.02 -23.99 41.90
CA TYR A 1046 -102.27 -24.44 41.29
C TYR A 1046 -102.79 -25.74 41.92
N VAL A 1047 -101.89 -26.70 42.18
CA VAL A 1047 -102.22 -27.97 42.86
C VAL A 1047 -102.67 -27.74 44.30
N ARG A 1048 -102.06 -26.81 45.05
CA ARG A 1048 -102.46 -26.50 46.44
C ARG A 1048 -103.81 -25.80 46.55
N ASN A 1049 -104.11 -24.88 45.63
CA ASN A 1049 -105.22 -23.94 45.78
C ASN A 1049 -106.55 -24.41 45.16
N ASN A 1050 -106.57 -25.53 44.43
CA ASN A 1050 -107.77 -26.03 43.74
C ASN A 1050 -108.18 -27.43 44.24
N THR A 1051 -109.43 -27.58 44.71
CA THR A 1051 -109.97 -28.86 45.21
C THR A 1051 -110.55 -29.77 44.11
N GLN A 1052 -110.78 -29.23 42.91
CA GLN A 1052 -111.06 -29.97 41.67
C GLN A 1052 -110.09 -29.49 40.59
N ILE A 1053 -109.19 -30.37 40.16
CA ILE A 1053 -108.09 -30.05 39.24
C ILE A 1053 -108.62 -30.02 37.80
N ASP A 1054 -108.42 -28.92 37.07
CA ASP A 1054 -108.59 -28.92 35.61
C ASP A 1054 -107.37 -29.57 34.96
N THR A 1055 -107.59 -30.74 34.36
CA THR A 1055 -106.54 -31.53 33.71
C THR A 1055 -105.91 -30.80 32.54
N ASN A 1056 -106.60 -29.84 31.89
CA ASN A 1056 -106.05 -29.10 30.76
C ASN A 1056 -105.01 -28.06 31.23
N VAL A 1057 -105.32 -27.28 32.27
CA VAL A 1057 -104.40 -26.29 32.85
C VAL A 1057 -103.15 -26.97 33.42
N LEU A 1058 -103.33 -28.09 34.12
CA LEU A 1058 -102.22 -28.86 34.67
C LEU A 1058 -101.37 -29.49 33.56
N SER A 1059 -101.98 -29.99 32.49
CA SER A 1059 -101.27 -30.53 31.33
C SER A 1059 -100.48 -29.45 30.60
N GLU A 1060 -101.01 -28.24 30.43
CA GLU A 1060 -100.28 -27.11 29.81
C GLU A 1060 -99.05 -26.69 30.61
N LEU A 1061 -99.15 -26.61 31.94
CA LEU A 1061 -98.00 -26.31 32.81
C LEU A 1061 -96.95 -27.44 32.77
N LEU A 1062 -97.38 -28.71 32.81
CA LEU A 1062 -96.48 -29.87 32.73
C LEU A 1062 -95.80 -29.97 31.35
N LEU A 1063 -96.53 -29.66 30.26
CA LEU A 1063 -96.00 -29.59 28.91
C LEU A 1063 -94.95 -28.48 28.80
N SER A 1064 -95.17 -27.32 29.43
CA SER A 1064 -94.22 -26.20 29.46
C SER A 1064 -92.94 -26.56 30.22
N ILE A 1065 -93.07 -27.22 31.38
CA ILE A 1065 -91.93 -27.72 32.18
C ILE A 1065 -91.13 -28.78 31.41
N ASN A 1066 -91.81 -29.73 30.76
CA ASN A 1066 -91.15 -30.77 29.95
C ASN A 1066 -90.45 -30.17 28.72
N SER A 1067 -91.05 -29.17 28.07
CA SER A 1067 -90.46 -28.45 26.93
C SER A 1067 -89.16 -27.75 27.33
N LEU A 1068 -89.17 -27.00 28.44
CA LEU A 1068 -87.98 -26.31 28.95
C LEU A 1068 -86.92 -27.29 29.48
N SER A 1069 -87.31 -28.42 30.07
CA SER A 1069 -86.37 -29.48 30.49
C SER A 1069 -85.69 -30.12 29.27
N LYS A 1070 -86.45 -30.34 28.19
CA LYS A 1070 -85.89 -30.84 26.92
C LYS A 1070 -84.97 -29.82 26.25
N GLN A 1071 -85.28 -28.54 26.34
CA GLN A 1071 -84.41 -27.45 25.88
C GLN A 1071 -83.12 -27.38 26.72
N GLN A 1072 -83.21 -27.55 28.04
CA GLN A 1072 -82.07 -27.67 28.94
C GLN A 1072 -81.15 -28.85 28.55
N ASP A 1073 -81.70 -30.05 28.36
CA ASP A 1073 -80.94 -31.24 27.95
C ASP A 1073 -80.27 -31.05 26.58
N ALA A 1074 -80.96 -30.39 25.63
CA ALA A 1074 -80.40 -30.06 24.33
C ALA A 1074 -79.21 -29.09 24.43
N ILE A 1075 -79.28 -28.09 25.30
CA ILE A 1075 -78.17 -27.15 25.55
C ILE A 1075 -77.01 -27.85 26.29
N LEU A 1076 -77.29 -28.68 27.30
CA LEU A 1076 -76.28 -29.43 28.04
C LEU A 1076 -75.44 -30.35 27.13
N SER A 1077 -76.07 -30.96 26.11
CA SER A 1077 -75.38 -31.80 25.14
C SER A 1077 -74.35 -31.06 24.26
N GLN A 1078 -74.40 -29.72 24.22
CA GLN A 1078 -73.53 -28.87 23.40
C GLN A 1078 -72.32 -28.30 24.17
N LEU A 1079 -72.27 -28.44 25.51
CA LEU A 1079 -71.22 -27.87 26.38
C LEU A 1079 -69.95 -28.74 26.50
N GLY A 1080 -69.70 -29.63 25.53
CA GLY A 1080 -68.58 -30.57 25.53
C GLY A 1080 -67.30 -30.02 24.89
N LEU A 1081 -66.14 -30.43 25.41
CA LEU A 1081 -64.81 -30.04 24.91
C LEU A 1081 -64.04 -31.17 24.20
N SER A 1082 -64.65 -32.33 23.99
CA SER A 1082 -63.97 -33.52 23.43
C SER A 1082 -63.33 -33.25 22.07
N ASP A 1083 -64.06 -32.57 21.19
CA ASP A 1083 -63.64 -32.36 19.81
C ASP A 1083 -62.44 -31.43 19.74
N ILE A 1084 -62.44 -30.34 20.52
CA ILE A 1084 -61.31 -29.42 20.56
C ILE A 1084 -60.12 -30.02 21.32
N LYS A 1085 -60.34 -30.76 22.41
CA LYS A 1085 -59.27 -31.47 23.14
C LYS A 1085 -58.54 -32.45 22.23
N SER A 1086 -59.26 -33.21 21.41
CA SER A 1086 -58.64 -34.16 20.46
C SER A 1086 -57.78 -33.49 19.37
N LYS A 1087 -58.03 -32.21 19.06
CA LYS A 1087 -57.27 -31.45 18.04
C LYS A 1087 -55.97 -30.84 18.58
N ILE A 1088 -55.92 -30.44 19.86
CA ILE A 1088 -54.82 -29.63 20.40
C ILE A 1088 -54.07 -30.29 21.54
N GLU A 1089 -54.69 -31.19 22.31
CA GLU A 1089 -54.00 -31.84 23.43
C GLU A 1089 -53.03 -32.91 22.94
N TYR A 1090 -51.92 -33.03 23.66
CA TYR A 1090 -51.06 -34.18 23.52
C TYR A 1090 -50.30 -34.50 24.78
N LYS A 1091 -49.79 -35.74 24.81
CA LYS A 1091 -48.86 -36.19 25.83
C LYS A 1091 -47.80 -37.10 25.20
N ILE A 1092 -46.53 -36.73 25.35
CA ILE A 1092 -45.36 -37.54 25.02
C ILE A 1092 -44.59 -37.85 26.29
N ASP A 1093 -43.59 -38.73 26.20
CA ASP A 1093 -42.86 -39.26 27.36
C ASP A 1093 -42.28 -38.12 28.25
N ASN A 1094 -41.79 -37.04 27.64
CA ASN A 1094 -41.17 -35.89 28.34
C ASN A 1094 -41.92 -34.55 28.18
N GLY A 1095 -43.14 -34.50 27.63
CA GLY A 1095 -43.79 -33.21 27.32
C GLY A 1095 -45.30 -33.32 27.08
N SER A 1096 -46.05 -32.22 27.21
CA SER A 1096 -47.51 -32.25 27.00
C SER A 1096 -48.12 -30.89 26.71
N PHE A 1097 -49.20 -30.85 25.92
CA PHE A 1097 -50.12 -29.70 25.82
C PHE A 1097 -51.45 -30.14 26.40
N LEU A 1098 -51.93 -29.45 27.43
CA LEU A 1098 -53.19 -29.81 28.07
C LEU A 1098 -54.13 -28.61 28.15
N LEU A 1099 -55.40 -28.83 27.79
CA LEU A 1099 -56.47 -27.86 27.98
C LEU A 1099 -57.15 -28.14 29.32
N VAL A 1100 -56.97 -27.21 30.26
CA VAL A 1100 -57.43 -27.38 31.64
C VAL A 1100 -58.73 -26.61 31.86
N GLY A 1101 -59.76 -27.33 32.31
CA GLY A 1101 -61.12 -26.82 32.53
C GLY A 1101 -62.20 -27.69 31.89
N ASP A 1102 -63.45 -27.40 32.22
CA ASP A 1102 -64.64 -28.00 31.61
C ASP A 1102 -65.86 -27.05 31.73
N TYR A 1103 -66.80 -27.19 30.80
CA TYR A 1103 -68.09 -26.48 30.79
C TYR A 1103 -69.27 -27.37 31.19
N ALA A 1104 -69.03 -28.63 31.56
CA ALA A 1104 -70.06 -29.55 32.04
C ALA A 1104 -70.94 -28.93 33.14
N GLN A 1105 -72.24 -28.85 32.87
CA GLN A 1105 -73.26 -28.41 33.83
C GLN A 1105 -74.19 -29.59 34.18
N THR A 1106 -74.89 -29.48 35.31
CA THR A 1106 -75.90 -30.48 35.72
C THR A 1106 -77.30 -29.96 35.47
N ALA A 1107 -78.19 -30.83 34.98
CA ALA A 1107 -79.59 -30.50 34.73
C ALA A 1107 -80.30 -30.05 36.01
N TYR A 1108 -81.00 -28.92 35.96
CA TYR A 1108 -81.87 -28.45 37.04
C TYR A 1108 -83.20 -29.20 36.98
N LYS A 1109 -83.48 -29.96 38.04
CA LYS A 1109 -84.72 -30.74 38.17
C LYS A 1109 -85.74 -30.00 39.06
N PRO A 1110 -86.85 -29.49 38.50
CA PRO A 1110 -87.90 -28.87 39.31
C PRO A 1110 -88.59 -29.90 40.21
N ILE A 1111 -88.96 -29.49 41.43
CA ILE A 1111 -89.70 -30.33 42.39
C ILE A 1111 -91.18 -29.99 42.27
N LEU A 1112 -92.01 -30.99 41.90
CA LEU A 1112 -93.45 -30.83 41.68
C LEU A 1112 -94.26 -31.57 42.76
N GLU A 1113 -95.38 -30.99 43.19
CA GLU A 1113 -96.31 -31.56 44.15
C GLU A 1113 -97.23 -32.63 43.56
N ALA A 1114 -97.63 -33.61 44.37
CA ALA A 1114 -98.43 -34.75 43.92
C ALA A 1114 -99.92 -34.40 43.77
N VAL A 1115 -100.53 -34.81 42.65
CA VAL A 1115 -101.96 -34.60 42.35
C VAL A 1115 -102.79 -35.79 42.86
N ASN A 1116 -103.86 -35.53 43.63
CA ASN A 1116 -104.75 -36.57 44.16
C ASN A 1116 -106.02 -36.70 43.31
N ILE A 1117 -106.13 -37.76 42.51
CA ILE A 1117 -107.24 -37.99 41.58
C ILE A 1117 -108.15 -39.11 42.13
N ASN A 1118 -109.42 -38.81 42.43
CA ASN A 1118 -110.39 -39.80 42.90
C ASN A 1118 -110.79 -40.77 41.77
N PRO A 1119 -110.87 -42.11 42.00
CA PRO A 1119 -110.99 -43.11 40.95
C PRO A 1119 -112.45 -43.39 40.57
N GLY A 1120 -112.85 -43.14 39.31
CA GLY A 1120 -114.13 -43.65 38.80
C GLY A 1120 -114.69 -43.00 37.52
N ASN A 1121 -114.09 -43.26 36.36
CA ASN A 1121 -114.80 -43.68 35.14
C ASN A 1121 -113.84 -43.84 33.96
N SER A 1122 -114.04 -44.92 33.21
CA SER A 1122 -113.20 -45.43 32.14
C SER A 1122 -113.25 -44.60 30.85
N SER A 1123 -112.11 -44.01 30.50
CA SER A 1123 -111.55 -44.03 29.14
C SER A 1123 -110.04 -43.86 29.28
N LYS A 1124 -109.27 -44.91 28.95
CA LYS A 1124 -107.80 -44.90 28.99
C LYS A 1124 -107.28 -43.94 27.91
N PRO A 1125 -106.54 -42.88 28.24
CA PRO A 1125 -105.50 -42.38 27.35
C PRO A 1125 -104.34 -43.38 27.43
N ASP A 1126 -103.79 -43.78 26.29
CA ASP A 1126 -102.52 -44.50 26.24
C ASP A 1126 -101.42 -43.60 26.81
N LEU A 1127 -101.08 -43.87 28.06
CA LEU A 1127 -99.89 -43.39 28.73
C LEU A 1127 -98.88 -44.54 28.73
N PRO A 1128 -97.81 -44.47 27.93
CA PRO A 1128 -96.67 -45.35 28.13
C PRO A 1128 -95.78 -44.72 29.21
N TRP A 1129 -95.91 -45.24 30.43
CA TRP A 1129 -94.89 -45.12 31.47
C TRP A 1129 -94.65 -46.51 32.04
N ILE A 1130 -93.39 -46.98 32.03
CA ILE A 1130 -92.74 -48.05 32.83
C ILE A 1130 -91.46 -48.49 32.06
N ASP A 1131 -90.25 -48.60 32.62
CA ASP A 1131 -89.87 -49.14 33.93
C ASP A 1131 -88.47 -48.71 34.46
N LEU A 1132 -88.26 -49.09 35.72
CA LEU A 1132 -87.17 -48.84 36.69
C LEU A 1132 -85.71 -49.27 36.34
N PHE A 1133 -84.78 -48.62 37.07
CA PHE A 1133 -83.36 -48.92 37.45
C PHE A 1133 -82.81 -50.37 37.37
N PRO A 1134 -81.51 -50.64 37.71
CA PRO A 1134 -80.22 -50.28 37.10
C PRO A 1134 -79.35 -51.55 36.79
N THR A 1135 -78.21 -51.43 36.06
CA THR A 1135 -76.87 -52.06 36.30
C THR A 1135 -75.99 -52.24 35.04
N LEU A 1136 -74.67 -52.02 35.25
CA LEU A 1136 -73.47 -52.30 34.41
C LEU A 1136 -73.35 -53.81 34.02
N PRO A 1137 -72.49 -54.30 33.09
CA PRO A 1137 -71.16 -53.77 32.70
C PRO A 1137 -70.66 -53.97 31.22
N ASP A 1138 -69.51 -53.33 30.94
CA ASP A 1138 -68.32 -53.69 30.15
C ASP A 1138 -68.34 -54.27 28.71
N ARG A 1139 -67.37 -53.70 27.95
CA ARG A 1139 -66.49 -54.27 26.89
C ARG A 1139 -67.08 -54.55 25.51
N VAL A 1140 -66.64 -53.85 24.45
CA VAL A 1140 -65.35 -53.93 23.67
C VAL A 1140 -65.54 -54.76 22.40
N ASP A 1141 -64.84 -54.31 21.34
CA ASP A 1141 -64.58 -54.94 20.04
C ASP A 1141 -65.70 -54.76 18.99
N GLN A 1142 -65.43 -54.48 17.71
CA GLN A 1142 -64.25 -54.15 16.89
C GLN A 1142 -64.80 -54.03 15.45
N VAL A 1143 -64.13 -53.29 14.55
CA VAL A 1143 -63.89 -53.70 13.13
C VAL A 1143 -65.14 -53.68 12.22
N ASP A 1144 -65.17 -53.17 10.99
CA ASP A 1144 -64.18 -52.71 10.03
C ASP A 1144 -64.92 -51.97 8.90
N TYR A 1145 -64.27 -50.92 8.39
CA TYR A 1145 -63.93 -50.65 6.99
C TYR A 1145 -64.88 -50.90 5.78
N VAL A 1146 -64.81 -49.89 4.88
CA VAL A 1146 -64.73 -49.95 3.39
C VAL A 1146 -65.90 -49.35 2.57
N THR A 1147 -65.65 -48.09 2.18
CA THR A 1147 -65.79 -47.40 0.87
C THR A 1147 -67.11 -47.36 0.09
N PHE A 1148 -67.40 -46.18 -0.47
CA PHE A 1148 -67.46 -45.78 -1.91
C PHE A 1148 -68.07 -44.36 -1.90
N GLY A 1149 -67.56 -43.29 -2.51
CA GLY A 1149 -67.06 -43.09 -3.87
C GLY A 1149 -67.98 -42.06 -4.56
N GLY A 1150 -67.44 -41.00 -5.20
CA GLY A 1150 -68.14 -40.26 -6.26
C GLY A 1150 -68.44 -38.76 -6.05
N VAL A 1151 -67.69 -37.94 -6.79
CA VAL A 1151 -67.86 -36.50 -7.16
C VAL A 1151 -69.01 -36.35 -8.23
N PRO A 1152 -69.35 -35.19 -8.85
CA PRO A 1152 -69.10 -33.75 -8.56
C PRO A 1152 -70.26 -32.73 -8.89
N PHE A 1153 -70.02 -31.46 -8.54
CA PHE A 1153 -70.38 -30.17 -9.20
C PHE A 1153 -71.84 -29.68 -9.38
N GLY A 1154 -72.06 -28.40 -9.01
CA GLY A 1154 -73.18 -27.55 -9.44
C GLY A 1154 -73.05 -26.09 -8.97
N LEU A 1155 -72.92 -25.17 -9.93
CA LEU A 1155 -72.73 -23.70 -9.82
C LEU A 1155 -74.06 -22.92 -9.81
N MET A 1156 -73.94 -21.60 -9.53
CA MET A 1156 -74.88 -20.45 -9.67
C MET A 1156 -75.55 -19.99 -8.35
N GLY A 1157 -75.62 -18.69 -8.00
CA GLY A 1157 -75.31 -17.46 -8.75
C GLY A 1157 -75.35 -16.20 -7.87
N ASN A 1158 -75.00 -15.07 -8.50
CA ASN A 1158 -74.78 -13.71 -7.98
C ASN A 1158 -76.04 -12.96 -7.49
N ASP A 1159 -75.80 -11.89 -6.70
CA ASP A 1159 -76.26 -10.48 -6.89
C ASP A 1159 -76.37 -9.76 -5.52
N PHE A 1160 -76.32 -8.44 -5.34
CA PHE A 1160 -75.60 -7.27 -5.88
C PHE A 1160 -75.95 -6.09 -4.90
N ILE A 1161 -75.35 -4.90 -5.09
CA ILE A 1161 -75.74 -3.54 -4.59
C ILE A 1161 -75.06 -3.07 -3.27
N ARG A 1162 -74.03 -2.19 -3.27
CA ARG A 1162 -73.89 -0.73 -3.59
C ARG A 1162 -74.27 0.24 -2.46
N LYS A 1163 -73.30 1.07 -1.99
CA LYS A 1163 -73.26 2.55 -2.15
C LYS A 1163 -72.06 3.20 -1.40
N GLU A 1164 -71.13 3.74 -2.20
CA GLU A 1164 -70.49 5.09 -2.20
C GLU A 1164 -70.73 6.12 -1.07
N PRO A 1165 -69.86 7.16 -0.88
CA PRO A 1165 -69.11 7.87 -1.94
C PRO A 1165 -67.65 8.35 -1.71
N GLU A 1166 -66.98 8.48 -2.86
CA GLU A 1166 -66.07 9.54 -3.39
C GLU A 1166 -66.24 10.98 -2.81
N ILE A 1167 -65.36 12.01 -2.89
CA ILE A 1167 -64.24 12.42 -3.78
C ILE A 1167 -63.55 13.68 -3.15
N ASN A 1168 -62.27 13.95 -3.51
CA ASN A 1168 -61.59 15.25 -3.84
C ASN A 1168 -60.16 15.30 -3.26
N ILE A 1169 -59.10 15.10 -4.05
CA ILE A 1169 -58.41 15.99 -5.04
C ILE A 1169 -57.77 17.23 -4.40
N ILE A 1170 -56.45 17.37 -4.62
CA ILE A 1170 -55.58 18.53 -4.97
C ILE A 1170 -54.16 18.13 -4.48
N GLY A 1171 -53.05 18.13 -5.22
CA GLY A 1171 -52.71 18.64 -6.54
C GLY A 1171 -51.28 19.22 -6.49
N LYS A 1172 -50.42 18.76 -7.43
CA LYS A 1172 -49.22 19.45 -8.00
C LYS A 1172 -47.95 19.59 -7.09
N THR A 1173 -46.70 19.53 -7.57
CA THR A 1173 -46.05 19.37 -8.89
C THR A 1173 -44.52 19.23 -8.68
N GLU A 1174 -43.86 18.54 -9.62
CA GLU A 1174 -42.52 18.81 -10.23
C GLU A 1174 -41.25 18.68 -9.36
N GLY A 1175 -40.15 18.04 -9.80
CA GLY A 1175 -39.82 17.39 -11.07
C GLY A 1175 -38.45 16.68 -11.03
N ASP A 1176 -38.28 15.72 -11.95
CA ASP A 1176 -37.12 15.36 -12.82
C ASP A 1176 -35.73 15.13 -12.18
N ASP A 1177 -34.89 14.12 -12.49
CA ASP A 1177 -34.80 13.24 -13.67
C ASP A 1177 -34.02 11.92 -13.41
N TYR A 1178 -34.51 10.87 -14.07
CA TYR A 1178 -33.95 9.62 -14.63
C TYR A 1178 -32.57 9.04 -14.22
N LYS A 1179 -32.59 7.73 -13.86
CA LYS A 1179 -31.64 6.73 -14.36
C LYS A 1179 -32.38 5.56 -15.03
N LYS A 1180 -32.01 5.30 -16.28
CA LYS A 1180 -32.47 4.23 -17.16
C LYS A 1180 -31.93 2.88 -16.70
N THR A 1181 -32.81 1.87 -16.63
CA THR A 1181 -32.44 0.46 -16.47
C THR A 1181 -32.81 -0.27 -17.76
N CYS A 1182 -31.82 -0.78 -18.49
CA CYS A 1182 -32.02 -1.71 -19.59
C CYS A 1182 -32.19 -3.13 -19.03
N VAL A 1183 -33.27 -3.81 -19.42
CA VAL A 1183 -33.49 -5.24 -19.13
C VAL A 1183 -33.10 -6.02 -20.38
N THR A 1184 -32.20 -7.00 -20.24
CA THR A 1184 -31.92 -7.97 -21.29
C THR A 1184 -32.62 -9.29 -20.96
N SER A 1185 -33.26 -9.90 -21.96
CA SER A 1185 -33.77 -11.26 -21.91
C SER A 1185 -32.96 -12.16 -22.83
N SER A 1186 -32.81 -13.41 -22.39
CA SER A 1186 -32.02 -14.48 -22.99
C SER A 1186 -32.42 -14.84 -24.43
N ASN A 1187 -31.39 -15.08 -25.26
CA ASN A 1187 -31.38 -15.77 -26.56
C ASN A 1187 -31.75 -14.99 -27.84
N SER A 1188 -30.75 -14.38 -28.49
CA SER A 1188 -30.38 -14.65 -29.91
C SER A 1188 -29.29 -13.68 -30.40
N LYS A 1189 -28.43 -14.16 -31.32
CA LYS A 1189 -27.36 -13.41 -32.00
C LYS A 1189 -27.96 -12.34 -32.93
N VAL A 1190 -27.66 -11.05 -32.72
CA VAL A 1190 -27.26 -9.97 -33.66
C VAL A 1190 -27.10 -8.64 -32.87
N MET A 1191 -26.08 -7.83 -33.21
CA MET A 1191 -25.69 -6.56 -32.57
C MET A 1191 -26.47 -5.32 -33.04
N ASN A 1192 -26.45 -4.29 -32.15
CA ASN A 1192 -26.75 -2.83 -32.28
C ASN A 1192 -28.12 -2.37 -31.75
N ALA A 1193 -28.30 -1.19 -31.17
CA ALA A 1193 -27.44 -0.19 -30.53
C ALA A 1193 -28.36 0.64 -29.61
N CYS A 1194 -27.99 0.88 -28.35
CA CYS A 1194 -28.73 1.80 -27.49
C CYS A 1194 -28.26 3.23 -27.78
N ILE A 1195 -29.10 4.03 -28.44
CA ILE A 1195 -28.91 5.47 -28.59
C ILE A 1195 -29.90 6.19 -27.67
N ASN A 1196 -29.30 7.06 -26.84
CA ASN A 1196 -29.83 8.06 -25.92
C ASN A 1196 -30.93 7.65 -24.95
#